data_AF-A0A1S3QCS5-F1
#
_entry.id   AF-A0A1S3QCS5-F1
#
_cell.length_a   1.000
_cell.length_b   1.000
_cell.length_c   1.000
_cell.angle_alpha   90.00
_cell.angle_beta   90.00
_cell.angle_gamma   90.00
#
_symmetry.space_group_name_H-M   'P 1'
#
loop_
_entity.id
_entity.type
_entity.pdbx_description
1 polymer ?
#
loop_
_entity_poly.entity_id
_entity_poly.type
_entity_poly.pdbx_seq_one_letter_code
_entity_poly.pdbx_strand_id
1 'polypeptide(L)'
;MDLCSNGTLTLAALGRPFSLGMLYDCRNDHLIPGLTLWDEEALRRDIITTDEPFTDFKVITSDSTADKYSVLNVNGSLKASCLAGLVKVEGSAQYLKDVKESQNQARVTLCYTTTKKNSQLSMNQLGQEHIKYKEVFKEGIATHVVTGILYGANAFFVFDREVSSDEDRKDIEGNFKVKLNSVPYVSIGGESALDMKNSSKTETEKFSCRFHGDVLLENNPVSFQDAVDTYKTLPQKVGEGVPVQVNLLPLKALDPTAAQMVRQISGSLVDQWQTALEDLSELEMRCNDAMRSKPVKYFKEIDAKVKTFKKLCFTEHLKTTLADLLPSIRGGEKEERVLSDFLKKQREFRFNSNILSECMDRIEREINVVDRFLRMITEDYSQTCSTKIVTSKKELDKEVLNPKVKRVVCFTFTSLGCEDPILSALNSQSSENTQALVPVKPDLTRWYHSDNIFDDIDKQAGLFKDFAEANKEDTQTRFLLASIPNKEQEGASIYLYENGSKRNEHLEPPSKPEKPRACDRTHNSVTLELLPPDRGAHDVIHYLIEYCIDEKDGWSSEKTSESDAAYTVSGLLPSTEYKFKYRAVCSAGLGPDSEVSNIIRTLPSCPPGKPEIKAYSSELMVCCPMPSVIGQGVKIQNYVVEHKEVPTEESEEEAEWMKRTSKDNVCIITGLQSLTKYTVRVRYDCGEAGISKWSTPVIIATLSKTTRLADDVKEKSELKLSGSPSVYEIPMETIQTVGKIVRLRFGEQSSRTRRTIYLVGDKDQVVTLMINYILGVQWENGFRFKLPQVNKESTMIYEINYQDGFQIPFSLTIIYDRHEKGSILDLDQIKFNALCFVWDAAAFRDVDSEDCKEMKRLEKKWKMVNLLTHADGRQLFKHIDTEDIPVHFKFNLSAFTDQARRSHDDGDGAMMRSLHDLMREIREMRRTTLHYTDMMWMLHPKWMMMDDLDRIWMTVMMMDHPDMMILMMEHPKMWEMMMRNPDRMRRMVIRHPEMMALMEERFPDKMRMMMINHPDLMESMKSHDGGADDDCDGADDDGDGGGGGGNDGDDHPQSEKMFWDADMGKMKRFFKTLLKMESSCSLEDMFVLNADILR
;
A
#
# COMPACT_ATOMS: atom_id res chain seq x y z
N MET A 1 81.33 37.50 32.66
CA MET A 1 81.31 36.92 31.29
C MET A 1 80.85 35.50 31.49
N ASP A 2 79.61 35.26 31.13
CA ASP A 2 78.77 34.40 31.95
C ASP A 2 78.61 33.03 31.28
N LEU A 3 78.93 31.98 32.03
CA LEU A 3 78.88 30.58 31.57
C LEU A 3 77.43 30.05 31.45
N CYS A 4 76.44 30.85 31.85
CA CYS A 4 75.07 30.39 32.11
C CYS A 4 74.12 30.40 30.90
N SER A 5 74.56 30.79 29.71
CA SER A 5 73.68 30.94 28.53
C SER A 5 73.85 29.88 27.42
N ASN A 6 74.89 29.05 27.47
CA ASN A 6 75.22 28.11 26.40
C ASN A 6 75.22 26.63 26.85
N GLY A 7 74.03 26.04 26.98
CA GLY A 7 73.85 24.59 26.80
C GLY A 7 73.20 23.78 27.93
N THR A 8 72.69 24.39 29.00
CA THR A 8 71.83 23.68 29.98
C THR A 8 70.53 23.19 29.31
N LEU A 9 70.17 21.93 29.56
CA LEU A 9 68.97 21.28 29.03
C LEU A 9 67.96 21.04 30.16
N THR A 10 66.72 21.47 29.97
CA THR A 10 65.61 21.20 30.90
C THR A 10 64.80 19.99 30.40
N LEU A 11 64.40 19.11 31.32
CA LEU A 11 63.87 17.77 31.01
C LEU A 11 62.79 17.37 32.02
N ALA A 12 61.66 16.80 31.56
CA ALA A 12 60.62 16.30 32.45
C ALA A 12 61.06 14.99 33.14
N ALA A 13 60.84 14.89 34.45
CA ALA A 13 61.30 13.76 35.25
C ALA A 13 60.49 12.48 34.97
N LEU A 14 59.16 12.60 34.79
CA LEU A 14 58.23 11.51 34.46
C LEU A 14 58.25 10.34 35.48
N GLY A 15 58.31 10.69 36.77
CA GLY A 15 58.36 9.74 37.88
C GLY A 15 59.70 9.03 38.09
N ARG A 16 60.71 9.28 37.23
CA ARG A 16 62.05 8.67 37.37
C ARG A 16 62.78 9.23 38.60
N PRO A 17 63.53 8.41 39.35
CA PRO A 17 64.15 8.80 40.63
C PRO A 17 65.44 9.61 40.44
N PHE A 18 65.30 10.87 40.01
CA PHE A 18 66.41 11.81 39.88
C PHE A 18 66.89 12.33 41.25
N SER A 19 68.21 12.41 41.43
CA SER A 19 68.85 13.21 42.49
C SER A 19 69.94 14.12 41.92
N LEU A 20 70.30 15.16 42.67
CA LEU A 20 71.40 16.06 42.29
C LEU A 20 72.71 15.27 42.16
N GLY A 21 73.53 15.65 41.17
CA GLY A 21 74.82 15.03 40.89
C GLY A 21 74.78 13.72 40.11
N MET A 22 73.61 13.13 39.85
CA MET A 22 73.47 11.94 38.99
C MET A 22 73.88 12.23 37.55
N LEU A 23 74.39 11.19 36.88
CA LEU A 23 74.78 11.22 35.47
C LEU A 23 73.61 10.80 34.55
N TYR A 24 73.53 11.40 33.36
CA TYR A 24 72.48 11.14 32.38
C TYR A 24 73.05 10.99 30.95
N ASP A 25 72.52 10.04 30.21
CA ASP A 25 72.84 9.83 28.79
C ASP A 25 71.68 10.24 27.88
N CYS A 26 71.77 11.44 27.29
CA CYS A 26 70.81 11.95 26.32
C CYS A 26 70.78 11.19 24.98
N ARG A 27 71.72 10.26 24.72
CA ARG A 27 71.62 9.34 23.56
C ARG A 27 70.49 8.34 23.80
N ASN A 28 70.48 7.73 24.98
CA ASN A 28 69.55 6.66 25.37
C ASN A 28 68.36 7.13 26.24
N ASP A 29 68.36 8.40 26.69
CA ASP A 29 67.50 8.95 27.75
C ASP A 29 67.53 8.15 29.06
N HIS A 30 68.70 7.60 29.37
CA HIS A 30 68.96 6.75 30.51
C HIS A 30 69.59 7.52 31.68
N LEU A 31 69.09 7.27 32.89
CA LEU A 31 69.63 7.78 34.15
C LEU A 31 70.61 6.75 34.72
N ILE A 32 71.81 7.18 35.12
CA ILE A 32 72.86 6.29 35.62
C ILE A 32 72.94 6.44 37.15
N PRO A 33 72.35 5.52 37.93
CA PRO A 33 72.35 5.60 39.38
C PRO A 33 73.72 5.25 39.98
N GLY A 34 74.04 5.82 41.15
CA GLY A 34 75.23 5.50 41.95
C GLY A 34 76.56 6.09 41.47
N LEU A 35 76.67 6.49 40.19
CA LEU A 35 77.84 7.19 39.67
C LEU A 35 77.61 8.72 39.68
N THR A 36 78.53 9.44 40.32
CA THR A 36 78.49 10.90 40.52
C THR A 36 79.90 11.50 40.34
N LEU A 37 80.00 12.79 40.05
CA LEU A 37 81.29 13.50 39.89
C LEU A 37 81.93 13.92 41.24
N TRP A 38 81.12 13.96 42.29
CA TRP A 38 81.47 14.39 43.65
C TRP A 38 81.14 13.28 44.67
N ASP A 39 81.66 13.36 45.89
CA ASP A 39 81.16 12.52 47.00
C ASP A 39 79.90 13.10 47.65
N GLU A 40 79.18 12.30 48.45
CA GLU A 40 77.95 12.73 49.11
C GLU A 40 78.16 13.92 50.06
N GLU A 41 79.31 13.97 50.73
CA GLU A 41 79.63 15.03 51.69
C GLU A 41 79.89 16.37 51.01
N ALA A 42 80.49 16.38 49.81
CA ALA A 42 80.48 17.56 48.95
C ALA A 42 79.07 17.85 48.45
N LEU A 43 78.36 16.87 47.88
CA LEU A 43 77.02 17.05 47.28
C LEU A 43 75.99 17.66 48.23
N ARG A 44 76.08 17.41 49.54
CA ARG A 44 75.18 17.98 50.56
C ARG A 44 75.58 19.37 51.09
N ARG A 45 76.78 19.88 50.80
CA ARG A 45 77.29 21.12 51.41
C ARG A 45 76.74 22.40 50.77
N ASP A 46 76.80 22.52 49.44
CA ASP A 46 76.53 23.77 48.73
C ASP A 46 75.30 23.66 47.78
N ILE A 47 74.23 23.00 48.26
CA ILE A 47 72.92 22.98 47.58
C ILE A 47 72.18 24.28 47.90
N ILE A 48 71.87 25.07 46.87
CA ILE A 48 70.92 26.18 46.95
C ILE A 48 69.52 25.59 46.80
N THR A 49 68.59 25.88 47.73
CA THR A 49 67.18 25.53 47.56
C THR A 49 66.33 26.80 47.67
N THR A 50 65.49 27.03 46.66
CA THR A 50 64.49 28.09 46.60
C THR A 50 63.10 27.48 46.74
N ASP A 51 62.24 28.08 47.56
CA ASP A 51 60.81 27.76 47.55
C ASP A 51 60.19 28.37 46.29
N GLU A 52 59.63 27.51 45.44
CA GLU A 52 58.97 27.87 44.18
C GLU A 52 57.55 27.26 44.18
N PRO A 53 56.65 27.76 45.06
CA PRO A 53 55.29 27.26 45.18
C PRO A 53 54.41 27.71 44.02
N PHE A 54 53.97 26.76 43.20
CA PHE A 54 52.99 26.97 42.14
C PHE A 54 51.90 25.90 42.23
N THR A 55 50.70 26.22 41.75
CA THR A 55 49.60 25.25 41.61
C THR A 55 48.76 25.68 40.41
N ASP A 56 48.58 24.75 39.47
CA ASP A 56 47.78 24.92 38.26
C ASP A 56 46.71 23.83 38.16
N PHE A 57 45.64 24.16 37.45
CA PHE A 57 44.44 23.36 37.28
C PHE A 57 43.94 23.48 35.84
N LYS A 58 43.84 22.35 35.13
CA LYS A 58 43.45 22.32 33.72
C LYS A 58 42.51 21.16 33.44
N VAL A 59 41.38 21.41 32.78
CA VAL A 59 40.46 20.37 32.29
C VAL A 59 40.61 20.21 30.78
N ILE A 60 40.96 18.99 30.35
CA ILE A 60 41.10 18.64 28.92
C ILE A 60 40.06 17.58 28.51
N THR A 61 39.49 17.76 27.31
CA THR A 61 38.54 16.84 26.66
C THR A 61 39.19 16.09 25.48
N SER A 62 40.50 16.24 25.30
CA SER A 62 41.30 15.55 24.30
C SER A 62 42.15 14.49 24.99
N ASP A 63 42.29 13.32 24.36
CA ASP A 63 43.17 12.23 24.78
C ASP A 63 44.41 12.11 23.88
N SER A 64 44.64 13.08 22.98
CA SER A 64 45.75 13.06 22.01
C SER A 64 47.12 12.94 22.71
N THR A 65 48.09 12.30 22.06
CA THR A 65 49.42 12.17 22.66
C THR A 65 50.10 13.54 22.74
N ALA A 66 49.84 14.44 21.78
CA ALA A 66 50.27 15.85 21.85
C ALA A 66 49.78 16.56 23.12
N ASP A 67 48.49 16.42 23.48
CA ASP A 67 47.93 17.04 24.68
C ASP A 67 48.53 16.46 25.96
N LYS A 68 48.69 15.12 26.03
CA LYS A 68 49.32 14.44 27.18
C LYS A 68 50.77 14.86 27.36
N TYR A 69 51.55 14.91 26.27
CA TYR A 69 52.93 15.41 26.30
C TYR A 69 52.99 16.90 26.65
N SER A 70 52.06 17.72 26.17
CA SER A 70 51.97 19.15 26.52
C SER A 70 51.76 19.37 28.01
N VAL A 71 50.81 18.66 28.64
CA VAL A 71 50.53 18.83 30.08
C VAL A 71 51.67 18.28 30.96
N LEU A 72 52.38 17.25 30.51
CA LEU A 72 53.58 16.73 31.20
C LEU A 72 54.89 17.46 30.83
N ASN A 73 54.83 18.57 30.08
CA ASN A 73 55.96 19.36 29.60
C ASN A 73 57.04 18.52 28.84
N VAL A 74 56.60 17.51 28.09
CA VAL A 74 57.47 16.60 27.33
C VAL A 74 57.67 17.12 25.91
N ASN A 75 58.83 17.69 25.65
CA ASN A 75 59.14 18.37 24.38
C ASN A 75 60.40 17.82 23.69
N GLY A 76 60.51 18.06 22.37
CA GLY A 76 61.70 17.79 21.57
C GLY A 76 62.25 16.36 21.68
N SER A 77 63.51 16.23 22.10
CA SER A 77 64.20 14.93 22.14
C SER A 77 63.54 13.92 23.10
N LEU A 78 63.03 14.37 24.26
CA LEU A 78 62.39 13.49 25.24
C LEU A 78 61.08 12.89 24.69
N LYS A 79 60.32 13.68 23.91
CA LYS A 79 59.08 13.26 23.25
C LYS A 79 59.34 12.07 22.31
N ALA A 80 60.41 12.12 21.51
CA ALA A 80 60.81 11.00 20.65
C ALA A 80 61.10 9.72 21.44
N SER A 81 61.80 9.83 22.57
CA SER A 81 62.15 8.70 23.45
C SER A 81 60.94 8.11 24.18
N CYS A 82 59.93 8.93 24.49
CA CYS A 82 58.67 8.47 25.06
C CYS A 82 57.83 7.73 24.00
N LEU A 83 57.73 8.28 22.77
CA LEU A 83 57.08 7.60 21.63
C LEU A 83 57.73 6.25 21.29
N ALA A 84 59.06 6.15 21.44
CA ALA A 84 59.82 4.92 21.25
C ALA A 84 59.70 3.91 22.41
N GLY A 85 59.17 4.31 23.57
CA GLY A 85 59.16 3.47 24.78
C GLY A 85 60.52 3.33 25.50
N LEU A 86 61.55 4.07 25.10
CA LEU A 86 62.87 4.10 25.78
C LEU A 86 62.77 4.64 27.22
N VAL A 87 61.83 5.55 27.48
CA VAL A 87 61.63 6.17 28.80
C VAL A 87 60.64 5.35 29.62
N LYS A 88 61.12 4.71 30.69
CA LYS A 88 60.25 4.12 31.72
C LYS A 88 59.58 5.25 32.52
N VAL A 89 58.28 5.43 32.30
CA VAL A 89 57.43 6.38 33.05
C VAL A 89 56.78 5.73 34.26
N GLU A 90 56.75 6.46 35.38
CA GLU A 90 56.20 6.05 36.68
C GLU A 90 55.39 7.21 37.32
N GLY A 91 54.73 6.96 38.46
CA GLY A 91 53.90 7.96 39.14
C GLY A 91 52.79 8.53 38.25
N SER A 92 52.60 9.84 38.30
CA SER A 92 51.63 10.58 37.47
C SER A 92 51.83 10.38 35.97
N ALA A 93 53.07 10.16 35.52
CA ALA A 93 53.39 9.96 34.11
C ALA A 93 52.91 8.61 33.55
N GLN A 94 52.35 7.72 34.38
CA GLN A 94 51.57 6.57 33.89
C GLN A 94 50.35 6.99 33.04
N TYR A 95 49.85 8.22 33.20
CA TYR A 95 48.82 8.82 32.34
C TYR A 95 49.17 8.77 30.83
N LEU A 96 50.45 8.78 30.45
CA LEU A 96 50.88 8.61 29.05
C LEU A 96 50.53 7.24 28.45
N LYS A 97 50.28 6.23 29.29
CA LYS A 97 49.89 4.86 28.89
C LYS A 97 48.38 4.62 29.00
N ASP A 98 47.65 5.49 29.69
CA ASP A 98 46.20 5.46 29.74
C ASP A 98 45.65 6.09 28.46
N VAL A 99 45.25 5.25 27.50
CA VAL A 99 44.63 5.65 26.23
C VAL A 99 43.15 5.24 26.21
N LYS A 100 42.36 5.89 25.36
CA LYS A 100 41.03 5.40 25.02
C LYS A 100 41.10 4.03 24.33
N GLU A 101 40.18 3.14 24.66
CA GLU A 101 40.03 1.84 23.96
C GLU A 101 39.07 1.90 22.77
N SER A 102 38.22 2.93 22.72
CA SER A 102 37.02 3.05 21.89
C SER A 102 36.86 4.49 21.42
N GLN A 103 36.41 4.71 20.18
CA GLN A 103 36.04 6.05 19.72
C GLN A 103 34.80 6.56 20.47
N ASN A 104 33.84 5.67 20.73
CA ASN A 104 32.55 5.93 21.40
C ASN A 104 32.65 6.14 22.92
N GLN A 105 33.86 6.17 23.47
CA GLN A 105 34.11 6.57 24.86
C GLN A 105 34.24 8.10 24.97
N ALA A 106 33.35 8.74 25.73
CA ALA A 106 33.54 10.13 26.16
C ALA A 106 34.64 10.18 27.23
N ARG A 107 35.64 11.04 27.06
CA ARG A 107 36.74 11.21 28.01
C ARG A 107 36.96 12.67 28.39
N VAL A 108 37.08 12.93 29.69
CA VAL A 108 37.53 14.23 30.21
C VAL A 108 38.56 14.01 31.32
N THR A 109 39.71 14.67 31.24
CA THR A 109 40.78 14.55 32.25
C THR A 109 40.92 15.83 33.05
N LEU A 110 40.91 15.69 34.38
CA LEU A 110 41.26 16.72 35.34
C LEU A 110 42.77 16.67 35.61
N CYS A 111 43.50 17.72 35.27
CA CYS A 111 44.94 17.82 35.50
C CYS A 111 45.22 18.80 36.64
N TYR A 112 45.92 18.32 37.67
CA TYR A 112 46.44 19.10 38.79
C TYR A 112 47.96 19.04 38.78
N THR A 113 48.61 20.19 38.83
CA THR A 113 50.07 20.33 38.82
C THR A 113 50.47 21.24 39.96
N THR A 114 51.39 20.82 40.82
CA THR A 114 51.98 21.70 41.85
C THR A 114 53.49 21.56 41.93
N THR A 115 54.18 22.67 42.18
CA THR A 115 55.60 22.70 42.54
C THR A 115 55.75 23.28 43.94
N LYS A 116 56.84 22.93 44.62
CA LYS A 116 57.13 23.38 46.00
C LYS A 116 58.49 24.02 46.14
N LYS A 117 59.54 23.33 45.71
CA LYS A 117 60.94 23.75 45.90
C LYS A 117 61.79 23.40 44.69
N ASN A 118 62.77 24.23 44.39
CA ASN A 118 63.79 24.00 43.39
C ASN A 118 65.15 23.91 44.10
N SER A 119 65.84 22.78 43.94
CA SER A 119 67.16 22.56 44.54
C SER A 119 68.21 22.48 43.44
N GLN A 120 69.26 23.30 43.53
CA GLN A 120 70.30 23.45 42.52
C GLN A 120 71.70 23.46 43.14
N LEU A 121 72.68 22.88 42.45
CA LEU A 121 74.10 22.96 42.84
C LEU A 121 74.63 24.39 42.68
N SER A 122 75.38 24.87 43.67
CA SER A 122 76.04 26.19 43.58
C SER A 122 77.10 26.25 42.48
N MET A 123 77.38 27.47 41.98
CA MET A 123 78.46 27.71 41.02
C MET A 123 79.85 27.34 41.56
N ASN A 124 80.06 27.41 42.87
CA ASN A 124 81.31 26.99 43.53
C ASN A 124 81.55 25.49 43.29
N GLN A 125 80.50 24.68 43.45
CA GLN A 125 80.55 23.23 43.38
C GLN A 125 80.75 22.69 41.95
N LEU A 126 80.38 23.48 40.94
CA LEU A 126 80.62 23.18 39.53
C LEU A 126 82.06 23.48 39.08
N GLY A 127 82.91 24.08 39.93
CA GLY A 127 84.32 24.31 39.64
C GLY A 127 85.14 23.02 39.56
N GLN A 128 86.06 22.93 38.58
CA GLN A 128 86.90 21.74 38.35
C GLN A 128 87.74 21.31 39.56
N GLU A 129 88.02 22.22 40.50
CA GLU A 129 88.79 21.94 41.73
C GLU A 129 88.01 21.06 42.72
N HIS A 130 86.68 21.09 42.69
CA HIS A 130 85.81 20.34 43.60
C HIS A 130 85.33 18.99 43.04
N ILE A 131 85.62 18.70 41.77
CA ILE A 131 85.25 17.45 41.11
C ILE A 131 86.23 16.33 41.50
N LYS A 132 85.73 15.33 42.21
CA LYS A 132 86.53 14.24 42.81
C LYS A 132 86.79 13.09 41.83
N TYR A 133 85.77 12.68 41.09
CA TYR A 133 85.81 11.47 40.27
C TYR A 133 86.01 11.79 38.77
N LYS A 134 87.14 12.42 38.45
CA LYS A 134 87.45 12.90 37.09
C LYS A 134 87.64 11.79 36.04
N GLU A 135 87.83 10.54 36.46
CA GLU A 135 87.93 9.38 35.55
C GLU A 135 86.65 9.17 34.73
N VAL A 136 85.47 9.47 35.31
CA VAL A 136 84.15 9.37 34.67
C VAL A 136 84.07 10.09 33.32
N PHE A 137 84.80 11.20 33.16
CA PHE A 137 84.85 11.96 31.90
C PHE A 137 85.44 11.15 30.72
N LYS A 138 86.31 10.16 31.02
CA LYS A 138 86.97 9.29 30.02
C LYS A 138 86.12 8.07 29.64
N GLU A 139 85.17 7.68 30.49
CA GLU A 139 84.40 6.44 30.32
C GLU A 139 83.33 6.53 29.22
N GLY A 140 82.90 7.74 28.84
CA GLY A 140 81.92 7.96 27.76
C GLY A 140 80.49 7.44 28.02
N ILE A 141 80.24 6.89 29.22
CA ILE A 141 78.95 6.36 29.66
C ILE A 141 77.84 7.43 29.74
N ALA A 142 78.22 8.67 30.03
CA ALA A 142 77.32 9.78 30.30
C ALA A 142 77.58 10.97 29.37
N THR A 143 76.60 11.88 29.30
CA THR A 143 76.67 13.08 28.45
C THR A 143 76.40 14.36 29.22
N HIS A 144 75.56 14.28 30.26
CA HIS A 144 75.15 15.38 31.12
C HIS A 144 75.17 14.95 32.60
N VAL A 145 75.13 15.93 33.50
CA VAL A 145 74.96 15.73 34.94
C VAL A 145 73.80 16.57 35.46
N VAL A 146 73.05 16.05 36.43
CA VAL A 146 71.89 16.73 37.04
C VAL A 146 72.37 17.83 37.97
N THR A 147 72.12 19.09 37.61
CA THR A 147 72.55 20.27 38.39
C THR A 147 71.41 20.98 39.10
N GLY A 148 70.14 20.76 38.69
CA GLY A 148 68.97 21.30 39.38
C GLY A 148 67.75 20.38 39.28
N ILE A 149 66.88 20.40 40.29
CA ILE A 149 65.63 19.62 40.35
C ILE A 149 64.53 20.49 40.96
N LEU A 150 63.45 20.66 40.20
CA LEU A 150 62.18 21.22 40.67
C LEU A 150 61.29 20.09 41.20
N TYR A 151 61.01 20.13 42.50
CA TYR A 151 60.17 19.18 43.22
C TYR A 151 58.72 19.68 43.29
N GLY A 152 57.79 18.73 43.19
CA GLY A 152 56.37 18.99 43.11
C GLY A 152 55.56 17.69 43.08
N ALA A 153 54.36 17.73 42.52
CA ALA A 153 53.57 16.55 42.21
C ALA A 153 52.53 16.89 41.14
N ASN A 154 52.28 15.93 40.24
CA ASN A 154 51.15 16.00 39.33
C ASN A 154 50.10 14.95 39.73
N ALA A 155 48.85 15.20 39.36
CA ALA A 155 47.75 14.25 39.50
C ALA A 155 46.75 14.41 38.34
N PHE A 156 46.38 13.27 37.74
CA PHE A 156 45.44 13.16 36.64
C PHE A 156 44.26 12.32 37.08
N PHE A 157 43.05 12.88 36.98
CA PHE A 157 41.79 12.16 37.17
C PHE A 157 41.15 12.00 35.79
N VAL A 158 41.25 10.81 35.22
CA VAL A 158 40.71 10.46 33.91
C VAL A 158 39.28 9.98 34.11
N PHE A 159 38.30 10.71 33.57
CA PHE A 159 36.90 10.33 33.61
C PHE A 159 36.46 9.74 32.27
N ASP A 160 36.00 8.49 32.30
CA ASP A 160 35.53 7.74 31.13
C ASP A 160 34.06 7.33 31.29
N ARG A 161 33.32 7.47 30.18
CA ARG A 161 31.94 7.01 30.00
C ARG A 161 31.75 6.45 28.58
N GLU A 162 31.01 5.37 28.41
CA GLU A 162 30.55 4.91 27.08
C GLU A 162 29.31 5.70 26.63
N VAL A 163 29.27 6.05 25.34
CA VAL A 163 28.22 6.86 24.69
C VAL A 163 27.38 5.97 23.77
N SER A 164 26.05 6.14 23.75
CA SER A 164 25.16 5.42 22.84
C SER A 164 25.12 6.06 21.45
N SER A 165 24.47 5.40 20.49
CA SER A 165 24.22 5.95 19.14
C SER A 165 23.38 7.23 19.12
N ASP A 166 22.70 7.53 20.23
CA ASP A 166 21.62 8.52 20.31
C ASP A 166 22.04 9.76 21.13
N GLU A 167 23.31 9.82 21.54
CA GLU A 167 23.90 10.89 22.35
C GLU A 167 25.15 11.47 21.66
N ASP A 168 25.30 12.80 21.57
CA ASP A 168 26.54 13.38 21.05
C ASP A 168 27.66 13.35 22.10
N ARG A 169 28.78 12.68 21.74
CA ARG A 169 29.97 12.57 22.58
C ARG A 169 30.57 13.93 22.97
N LYS A 170 30.57 14.91 22.08
CA LYS A 170 31.11 16.27 22.32
C LYS A 170 30.24 17.04 23.30
N ASP A 171 28.91 16.87 23.25
CA ASP A 171 28.00 17.50 24.20
C ASP A 171 28.18 16.87 25.60
N ILE A 172 28.35 15.55 25.68
CA ILE A 172 28.69 14.86 26.93
C ILE A 172 30.04 15.35 27.49
N GLU A 173 31.08 15.43 26.66
CA GLU A 173 32.41 15.92 27.06
C GLU A 173 32.38 17.41 27.46
N GLY A 174 31.64 18.25 26.74
CA GLY A 174 31.47 19.67 27.00
C GLY A 174 30.72 19.96 28.30
N ASN A 175 29.56 19.33 28.48
CA ASN A 175 28.75 19.47 29.70
C ASN A 175 29.51 18.98 30.94
N PHE A 176 30.25 17.87 30.85
CA PHE A 176 31.06 17.38 31.96
C PHE A 176 32.32 18.24 32.22
N LYS A 177 32.94 18.81 31.17
CA LYS A 177 34.03 19.79 31.31
C LYS A 177 33.61 21.01 32.11
N VAL A 178 32.40 21.54 31.89
CA VAL A 178 31.86 22.66 32.67
C VAL A 178 31.74 22.29 34.16
N LYS A 179 31.22 21.10 34.48
CA LYS A 179 31.12 20.62 35.87
C LYS A 179 32.49 20.40 36.54
N LEU A 180 33.50 19.93 35.79
CA LEU A 180 34.87 19.82 36.29
C LEU A 180 35.52 21.19 36.51
N ASN A 181 35.30 22.16 35.64
CA ASN A 181 35.81 23.52 35.80
C ASN A 181 35.32 24.19 37.11
N SER A 182 34.15 23.82 37.64
CA SER A 182 33.66 24.30 38.94
C SER A 182 34.34 23.69 40.18
N VAL A 183 35.08 22.58 40.07
CA VAL A 183 35.65 21.84 41.23
C VAL A 183 36.59 22.68 42.13
N PRO A 184 37.51 23.52 41.60
CA PRO A 184 38.32 24.40 42.43
C PRO A 184 37.48 25.40 43.21
N TYR A 185 36.42 25.94 42.59
CA TYR A 185 35.54 26.95 43.19
C TYR A 185 34.60 26.34 44.23
N VAL A 186 34.10 25.12 44.03
CA VAL A 186 33.29 24.39 45.04
C VAL A 186 34.12 23.97 46.27
N SER A 187 35.45 24.03 46.18
CA SER A 187 36.34 23.91 47.35
C SER A 187 36.36 25.20 48.21
N ILE A 188 35.75 26.29 47.75
CA ILE A 188 35.64 27.59 48.41
C ILE A 188 34.14 27.93 48.53
N GLY A 189 33.53 27.61 49.68
CA GLY A 189 32.06 27.55 49.84
C GLY A 189 31.28 28.85 49.60
N GLY A 190 30.95 29.15 48.34
CA GLY A 190 30.04 30.21 47.89
C GLY A 190 28.88 29.68 47.04
N GLU A 191 28.15 30.57 46.37
CA GLU A 191 26.88 30.24 45.69
C GLU A 191 27.00 29.13 44.63
N SER A 192 28.09 29.07 43.86
CA SER A 192 28.31 28.00 42.87
C SER A 192 28.37 26.58 43.47
N ALA A 193 28.59 26.43 44.79
CA ALA A 193 28.51 25.16 45.49
C ALA A 193 27.08 24.69 45.80
N LEU A 194 26.07 25.56 45.63
CA LEU A 194 24.65 25.20 45.67
C LEU A 194 24.21 24.65 44.30
N ASP A 195 24.57 25.32 43.21
CA ASP A 195 24.22 24.86 41.85
C ASP A 195 24.85 23.50 41.52
N MET A 196 26.10 23.26 41.94
CA MET A 196 26.74 21.95 41.78
C MET A 196 26.16 20.83 42.67
N LYS A 197 25.30 21.17 43.65
CA LYS A 197 24.50 20.18 44.41
C LYS A 197 23.13 19.91 43.79
N ASN A 198 22.59 20.87 43.05
CA ASN A 198 21.26 20.81 42.46
C ASN A 198 21.26 20.25 41.01
N SER A 199 22.37 20.38 40.29
CA SER A 199 22.50 19.94 38.89
C SER A 199 22.87 18.44 38.74
N SER A 200 21.84 17.61 38.52
CA SER A 200 21.92 16.28 37.89
C SER A 200 23.06 15.35 38.35
N LYS A 201 22.98 14.86 39.60
CA LYS A 201 23.79 13.74 40.11
C LYS A 201 23.79 12.52 39.19
N THR A 202 22.64 12.24 38.58
CA THR A 202 22.39 11.16 37.62
C THR A 202 23.26 11.20 36.35
N GLU A 203 23.96 12.31 36.09
CA GLU A 203 24.90 12.42 34.96
C GLU A 203 26.35 12.20 35.39
N THR A 204 26.74 12.65 36.59
CA THR A 204 28.10 12.44 37.12
C THR A 204 28.32 11.01 37.61
N GLU A 205 27.25 10.33 38.04
CA GLU A 205 27.22 8.89 38.36
C GLU A 205 27.46 7.98 37.13
N LYS A 206 27.32 8.50 35.89
CA LYS A 206 27.62 7.75 34.66
C LYS A 206 29.12 7.71 34.29
N PHE A 207 29.97 8.49 34.96
CA PHE A 207 31.41 8.55 34.67
C PHE A 207 32.22 7.75 35.69
N SER A 208 33.01 6.80 35.19
CA SER A 208 34.06 6.13 35.95
C SER A 208 35.29 7.03 36.05
N CYS A 209 36.00 6.99 37.18
CA CYS A 209 37.27 7.71 37.38
C CYS A 209 38.46 6.74 37.46
N ARG A 210 39.60 7.13 36.89
CA ARG A 210 40.92 6.54 37.15
C ARG A 210 41.90 7.62 37.56
N PHE A 211 42.79 7.29 38.51
CA PHE A 211 43.76 8.22 39.08
C PHE A 211 45.19 7.84 38.76
N HIS A 212 45.96 8.77 38.21
CA HIS A 212 47.41 8.66 38.00
C HIS A 212 48.07 9.85 38.69
N GLY A 213 48.85 9.63 39.75
CA GLY A 213 49.42 10.75 40.51
C GLY A 213 50.70 10.39 41.26
N ASP A 214 51.46 11.42 41.63
CA ASP A 214 52.71 11.29 42.40
C ASP A 214 52.48 11.25 43.92
N VAL A 215 51.22 11.19 44.36
CA VAL A 215 50.80 11.21 45.75
C VAL A 215 50.24 9.83 46.13
N LEU A 216 50.78 9.24 47.20
CA LEU A 216 50.24 8.00 47.76
C LEU A 216 48.88 8.26 48.42
N LEU A 217 47.86 7.54 47.96
CA LEU A 217 46.50 7.55 48.51
C LEU A 217 46.19 6.20 49.18
N GLU A 218 45.36 6.22 50.22
CA GLU A 218 44.84 4.99 50.87
C GLU A 218 43.88 4.23 49.95
N ASN A 219 43.07 4.98 49.19
CA ASN A 219 42.15 4.48 48.17
C ASN A 219 42.22 5.45 46.98
N ASN A 220 42.23 4.92 45.75
CA ASN A 220 42.13 5.75 44.55
C ASN A 220 40.66 6.13 44.28
N PRO A 221 40.37 7.35 43.82
CA PRO A 221 39.02 7.77 43.49
C PRO A 221 38.48 7.00 42.26
N VAL A 222 37.24 6.53 42.35
CA VAL A 222 36.55 5.76 41.28
C VAL A 222 35.28 6.44 40.76
N SER A 223 34.72 7.39 41.52
CA SER A 223 33.60 8.25 41.12
C SER A 223 33.99 9.72 41.06
N PHE A 224 33.11 10.55 40.50
CA PHE A 224 33.23 12.01 40.52
C PHE A 224 33.34 12.58 41.95
N GLN A 225 32.59 12.04 42.92
CA GLN A 225 32.62 12.54 44.30
C GLN A 225 33.96 12.22 44.98
N ASP A 226 34.46 10.99 44.82
CA ASP A 226 35.76 10.59 45.38
C ASP A 226 36.89 11.46 44.82
N ALA A 227 36.82 11.81 43.53
CA ALA A 227 37.81 12.66 42.87
C ALA A 227 37.78 14.09 43.42
N VAL A 228 36.59 14.66 43.64
CA VAL A 228 36.41 15.99 44.25
C VAL A 228 36.94 16.02 45.69
N ASP A 229 36.72 14.97 46.49
CA ASP A 229 37.20 14.93 47.88
C ASP A 229 38.70 14.58 47.96
N THR A 230 39.20 13.74 47.06
CA THR A 230 40.65 13.52 46.87
C THR A 230 41.36 14.84 46.52
N TYR A 231 40.84 15.59 45.55
CA TYR A 231 41.37 16.87 45.09
C TYR A 231 41.54 17.88 46.24
N LYS A 232 40.54 18.02 47.11
CA LYS A 232 40.62 18.88 48.32
C LYS A 232 41.78 18.49 49.25
N THR A 233 42.14 17.21 49.32
CA THR A 233 43.24 16.72 50.17
C THR A 233 44.62 16.74 49.50
N LEU A 234 44.71 16.87 48.16
CA LEU A 234 45.98 16.80 47.44
C LEU A 234 47.04 17.80 47.98
N PRO A 235 46.77 19.11 48.14
CA PRO A 235 47.79 20.08 48.57
C PRO A 235 48.46 19.71 49.91
N GLN A 236 47.70 19.08 50.81
CA GLN A 236 48.18 18.62 52.12
C GLN A 236 49.02 17.33 52.01
N LYS A 237 48.69 16.43 51.08
CA LYS A 237 49.31 15.10 50.93
C LYS A 237 50.60 15.07 50.10
N VAL A 238 50.91 16.12 49.33
CA VAL A 238 52.11 16.16 48.46
C VAL A 238 53.46 16.06 49.20
N GLY A 239 53.50 16.29 50.53
CA GLY A 239 54.74 16.14 51.31
C GLY A 239 55.86 17.07 50.80
N GLU A 240 57.07 16.55 50.64
CA GLU A 240 58.21 17.28 50.03
C GLU A 240 58.13 17.40 48.49
N GLY A 241 57.27 16.61 47.84
CA GLY A 241 57.21 16.46 46.39
C GLY A 241 58.23 15.48 45.81
N VAL A 242 57.94 14.96 44.62
CA VAL A 242 58.85 14.19 43.76
C VAL A 242 59.53 15.12 42.74
N PRO A 243 60.64 14.72 42.10
CA PRO A 243 61.14 15.42 40.92
C PRO A 243 60.07 15.53 39.83
N VAL A 244 59.73 16.75 39.41
CA VAL A 244 58.81 17.01 38.28
C VAL A 244 59.60 17.42 37.03
N GLN A 245 60.60 18.29 37.21
CA GLN A 245 61.44 18.81 36.14
C GLN A 245 62.90 18.87 36.62
N VAL A 246 63.85 18.55 35.73
CA VAL A 246 65.29 18.55 36.04
C VAL A 246 66.08 19.39 35.03
N ASN A 247 67.16 19.98 35.52
CA ASN A 247 68.13 20.74 34.73
C ASN A 247 69.44 19.94 34.62
N LEU A 248 69.88 19.75 33.37
CA LEU A 248 71.01 18.93 32.98
C LEU A 248 72.11 19.81 32.39
N LEU A 249 73.31 19.76 32.96
CA LEU A 249 74.50 20.45 32.43
C LEU A 249 75.33 19.46 31.58
N PRO A 250 75.72 19.80 30.34
CA PRO A 250 76.60 18.95 29.52
C PRO A 250 77.97 18.77 30.19
N LEU A 251 78.48 17.54 30.23
CA LEU A 251 79.78 17.26 30.89
C LEU A 251 80.94 18.05 30.25
N LYS A 252 80.86 18.31 28.94
CA LYS A 252 81.80 19.16 28.19
C LYS A 252 81.93 20.60 28.71
N ALA A 253 80.97 21.08 29.50
CA ALA A 253 81.03 22.40 30.13
C ALA A 253 81.79 22.38 31.47
N LEU A 254 81.99 21.20 32.05
CA LEU A 254 82.82 20.97 33.23
C LEU A 254 84.25 20.56 32.85
N ASP A 255 84.40 19.66 31.87
CA ASP A 255 85.70 19.24 31.33
C ASP A 255 85.60 19.02 29.81
N PRO A 256 86.37 19.74 28.96
CA PRO A 256 86.35 19.56 27.51
C PRO A 256 86.68 18.15 27.02
N THR A 257 87.38 17.33 27.82
CA THR A 257 87.65 15.93 27.47
C THR A 257 86.41 15.04 27.50
N ALA A 258 85.36 15.46 28.22
CA ALA A 258 84.06 14.79 28.29
C ALA A 258 83.13 15.09 27.08
N ALA A 259 83.69 15.57 25.96
CA ALA A 259 82.93 15.97 24.78
C ALA A 259 82.36 14.77 23.99
N GLN A 260 81.16 14.33 24.37
CA GLN A 260 80.37 13.33 23.65
C GLN A 260 79.48 13.97 22.58
N MET A 261 79.27 13.26 21.46
CA MET A 261 78.31 13.69 20.43
C MET A 261 76.87 13.38 20.88
N VAL A 262 76.01 14.40 20.82
CA VAL A 262 74.56 14.28 21.01
C VAL A 262 73.87 15.13 19.94
N ARG A 263 73.48 14.50 18.83
CA ARG A 263 72.67 15.13 17.77
C ARG A 263 71.22 15.26 18.24
N GLN A 264 70.65 16.46 18.16
CA GLN A 264 69.21 16.67 18.30
C GLN A 264 68.46 16.23 17.05
N ILE A 265 67.21 15.80 17.22
CA ILE A 265 66.31 15.36 16.14
C ILE A 265 65.32 16.49 15.87
N SER A 266 65.00 16.73 14.59
CA SER A 266 64.05 17.76 14.18
C SER A 266 62.68 17.53 14.82
N GLY A 267 62.12 18.58 15.45
CA GLY A 267 60.76 18.53 16.02
C GLY A 267 59.74 18.09 14.98
N SER A 268 59.84 18.63 13.75
CA SER A 268 58.95 18.25 12.64
C SER A 268 59.02 16.78 12.23
N LEU A 269 60.11 16.07 12.54
CA LEU A 269 60.21 14.62 12.34
C LEU A 269 59.60 13.85 13.53
N VAL A 270 59.84 14.30 14.76
CA VAL A 270 59.18 13.74 15.96
C VAL A 270 57.65 13.85 15.85
N ASP A 271 57.15 14.97 15.31
CA ASP A 271 55.72 15.18 15.07
C ASP A 271 55.19 14.27 13.95
N GLN A 272 55.95 14.03 12.88
CA GLN A 272 55.59 13.05 11.85
C GLN A 272 55.51 11.60 12.38
N TRP A 273 56.38 11.24 13.33
CA TRP A 273 56.32 9.96 14.05
C TRP A 273 55.13 9.91 15.02
N GLN A 274 54.81 11.01 15.70
CA GLN A 274 53.63 11.11 16.56
C GLN A 274 52.35 10.85 15.77
N THR A 275 52.11 11.61 14.68
CA THR A 275 50.92 11.43 13.83
C THR A 275 50.84 10.02 13.26
N ALA A 276 51.96 9.43 12.81
CA ALA A 276 51.94 8.05 12.29
C ALA A 276 51.60 6.99 13.35
N LEU A 277 51.85 7.26 14.63
CA LEU A 277 51.43 6.39 15.75
C LEU A 277 49.99 6.67 16.19
N GLU A 278 49.53 7.92 16.10
CA GLU A 278 48.15 8.33 16.41
C GLU A 278 47.15 7.81 15.36
N ASP A 279 47.43 7.98 14.06
CA ASP A 279 46.64 7.43 12.95
C ASP A 279 46.34 5.93 13.14
N LEU A 280 47.37 5.15 13.50
CA LEU A 280 47.26 3.71 13.73
C LEU A 280 46.53 3.37 15.04
N SER A 281 46.70 4.19 16.09
CA SER A 281 45.98 4.02 17.35
C SER A 281 44.48 4.34 17.21
N GLU A 282 44.14 5.31 16.36
CA GLU A 282 42.73 5.60 16.02
C GLU A 282 42.08 4.43 15.27
N LEU A 283 42.79 3.85 14.30
CA LEU A 283 42.34 2.65 13.60
C LEU A 283 42.22 1.44 14.55
N GLU A 284 43.10 1.29 15.54
CA GLU A 284 42.95 0.24 16.56
C GLU A 284 41.71 0.46 17.45
N MET A 285 41.36 1.70 17.82
CA MET A 285 40.09 1.98 18.52
C MET A 285 38.88 1.59 17.68
N ARG A 286 38.86 1.93 16.38
CA ARG A 286 37.81 1.50 15.44
C ARG A 286 37.72 -0.03 15.34
N CYS A 287 38.85 -0.73 15.31
CA CYS A 287 38.89 -2.19 15.38
C CYS A 287 38.21 -2.72 16.65
N ASN A 288 38.50 -2.13 17.81
CA ASN A 288 37.94 -2.55 19.10
C ASN A 288 36.41 -2.35 19.13
N ASP A 289 35.91 -1.23 18.61
CA ASP A 289 34.48 -0.96 18.50
C ASP A 289 33.78 -1.93 17.54
N ALA A 290 34.37 -2.20 16.37
CA ALA A 290 33.89 -3.24 15.46
C ALA A 290 33.84 -4.62 16.13
N MET A 291 34.87 -5.01 16.90
CA MET A 291 34.88 -6.26 17.69
C MET A 291 33.84 -6.30 18.82
N ARG A 292 33.36 -5.15 19.30
CA ARG A 292 32.29 -5.05 20.31
C ARG A 292 30.89 -5.22 19.71
N SER A 293 30.71 -5.11 18.38
CA SER A 293 29.42 -5.20 17.67
C SER A 293 28.73 -6.57 17.75
N LYS A 294 27.42 -6.63 17.45
CA LYS A 294 26.67 -7.90 17.36
C LYS A 294 27.08 -8.78 16.16
N PRO A 295 27.21 -8.26 14.92
CA PRO A 295 27.55 -9.09 13.75
C PRO A 295 28.88 -9.83 13.92
N VAL A 296 29.91 -9.15 14.44
CA VAL A 296 31.24 -9.74 14.66
C VAL A 296 31.23 -10.84 15.73
N LYS A 297 30.33 -10.76 16.72
CA LYS A 297 30.16 -11.81 17.74
C LYS A 297 29.43 -13.05 17.21
N TYR A 298 28.61 -12.91 16.16
CA TYR A 298 27.85 -14.02 15.57
C TYR A 298 28.54 -14.67 14.36
N PHE A 299 29.19 -13.87 13.50
CA PHE A 299 29.79 -14.34 12.25
C PHE A 299 31.32 -14.34 12.30
N LYS A 300 31.89 -15.53 12.17
CA LYS A 300 33.34 -15.77 12.29
C LYS A 300 34.12 -15.26 11.10
N GLU A 301 33.43 -15.11 9.98
CA GLU A 301 33.88 -14.54 8.72
C GLU A 301 34.24 -13.06 8.92
N ILE A 302 33.40 -12.29 9.60
CA ILE A 302 33.64 -10.87 9.90
C ILE A 302 34.68 -10.74 11.03
N ASP A 303 34.59 -11.57 12.08
CA ASP A 303 35.61 -11.65 13.15
C ASP A 303 37.02 -11.91 12.60
N ALA A 304 37.15 -12.80 11.61
CA ALA A 304 38.42 -13.07 10.93
C ALA A 304 38.95 -11.86 10.13
N LYS A 305 38.06 -11.10 9.45
CA LYS A 305 38.45 -9.84 8.76
C LYS A 305 38.97 -8.82 9.76
N VAL A 306 38.20 -8.50 10.81
CA VAL A 306 38.58 -7.51 11.83
C VAL A 306 39.86 -7.92 12.57
N LYS A 307 40.00 -9.20 12.97
CA LYS A 307 41.23 -9.72 13.61
C LYS A 307 42.45 -9.75 12.68
N THR A 308 42.26 -9.79 11.36
CA THR A 308 43.35 -9.67 10.40
C THR A 308 43.77 -8.22 10.24
N PHE A 309 42.81 -7.30 10.10
CA PHE A 309 43.07 -5.87 10.01
C PHE A 309 43.73 -5.32 11.30
N LYS A 310 43.27 -5.73 12.49
CA LYS A 310 43.90 -5.32 13.77
C LYS A 310 45.38 -5.73 13.89
N LYS A 311 45.84 -6.80 13.23
CA LYS A 311 47.27 -7.17 13.18
C LYS A 311 48.11 -6.21 12.31
N LEU A 312 47.48 -5.53 11.34
CA LEU A 312 48.14 -4.53 10.51
C LEU A 312 48.30 -3.20 11.25
N CYS A 313 47.34 -2.81 12.09
CA CYS A 313 47.39 -1.58 12.89
C CYS A 313 48.40 -1.59 14.06
N PHE A 314 49.18 -2.66 14.22
CA PHE A 314 49.95 -2.91 15.44
C PHE A 314 51.19 -1.98 15.59
N THR A 315 51.07 -0.97 16.46
CA THR A 315 52.03 0.13 16.58
C THR A 315 53.43 -0.25 17.09
N GLU A 316 53.60 -1.41 17.74
CA GLU A 316 54.88 -1.79 18.36
C GLU A 316 56.05 -1.85 17.37
N HIS A 317 55.83 -2.31 16.13
CA HIS A 317 56.92 -2.38 15.14
C HIS A 317 57.53 -1.00 14.84
N LEU A 318 56.71 0.05 14.84
CA LEU A 318 57.19 1.44 14.71
C LEU A 318 57.96 1.87 15.96
N LYS A 319 57.44 1.58 17.15
CA LYS A 319 58.09 1.95 18.43
C LYS A 319 59.46 1.29 18.58
N THR A 320 59.57 -0.02 18.35
CA THR A 320 60.85 -0.75 18.39
C THR A 320 61.84 -0.21 17.35
N THR A 321 61.40 0.00 16.10
CA THR A 321 62.29 0.55 15.06
C THR A 321 62.78 1.96 15.40
N LEU A 322 61.94 2.79 16.03
CA LEU A 322 62.35 4.09 16.54
C LEU A 322 63.35 3.94 17.70
N ALA A 323 63.07 3.06 18.66
CA ALA A 323 63.95 2.78 19.81
C ALA A 323 65.36 2.32 19.38
N ASP A 324 65.47 1.45 18.37
CA ASP A 324 66.74 0.93 17.85
C ASP A 324 67.55 1.99 17.08
N LEU A 325 66.87 2.97 16.46
CA LEU A 325 67.51 4.00 15.64
C LEU A 325 67.87 5.28 16.40
N LEU A 326 67.10 5.64 17.44
CA LEU A 326 67.32 6.86 18.23
C LEU A 326 68.76 6.97 18.80
N PRO A 327 69.33 5.96 19.48
CA PRO A 327 70.69 6.04 20.03
C PRO A 327 71.76 6.24 18.96
N SER A 328 71.73 5.44 17.88
CA SER A 328 72.69 5.55 16.76
C SER A 328 72.68 6.93 16.09
N ILE A 329 71.49 7.54 15.91
CA ILE A 329 71.37 8.84 15.25
C ILE A 329 71.87 9.96 16.16
N ARG A 330 71.62 9.86 17.48
CA ARG A 330 72.07 10.81 18.50
C ARG A 330 73.58 10.72 18.75
N GLY A 331 74.13 9.50 18.81
CA GLY A 331 75.58 9.24 18.92
C GLY A 331 76.38 9.58 17.66
N GLY A 332 75.71 9.74 16.51
CA GLY A 332 76.31 10.19 15.25
C GLY A 332 76.59 9.09 14.23
N GLU A 333 76.37 7.82 14.57
CA GLU A 333 76.62 6.64 13.72
C GLU A 333 75.77 6.61 12.44
N LYS A 334 74.54 7.14 12.50
CA LYS A 334 73.56 7.16 11.41
C LYS A 334 73.07 8.59 11.17
N GLU A 335 72.67 8.90 9.94
CA GLU A 335 71.97 10.17 9.64
C GLU A 335 70.49 10.10 10.03
N GLU A 336 69.92 11.25 10.42
CA GLU A 336 68.49 11.41 10.72
C GLU A 336 67.58 11.03 9.53
N ARG A 337 68.09 11.14 8.29
CA ARG A 337 67.39 10.75 7.05
C ARG A 337 66.83 9.33 7.11
N VAL A 338 67.52 8.40 7.77
CA VAL A 338 67.09 7.00 7.92
C VAL A 338 65.68 6.89 8.53
N LEU A 339 65.34 7.76 9.50
CA LEU A 339 64.00 7.80 10.10
C LEU A 339 62.95 8.41 9.14
N SER A 340 63.33 9.42 8.37
CA SER A 340 62.44 10.06 7.39
C SER A 340 62.11 9.11 6.23
N ASP A 341 63.12 8.42 5.70
CA ASP A 341 62.98 7.52 4.57
C ASP A 341 62.29 6.20 4.96
N PHE A 342 62.47 5.75 6.21
CA PHE A 342 61.64 4.69 6.80
C PHE A 342 60.16 5.10 6.87
N LEU A 343 59.82 6.28 7.41
CA LEU A 343 58.42 6.73 7.47
C LEU A 343 57.79 6.88 6.08
N LYS A 344 58.52 7.42 5.09
CA LYS A 344 58.03 7.50 3.69
C LYS A 344 57.68 6.11 3.16
N LYS A 345 58.64 5.17 3.23
CA LYS A 345 58.43 3.79 2.79
C LYS A 345 57.25 3.14 3.52
N GLN A 346 57.09 3.35 4.83
CA GLN A 346 55.94 2.80 5.54
C GLN A 346 54.61 3.40 5.06
N ARG A 347 54.54 4.72 4.82
CA ARG A 347 53.35 5.41 4.28
C ARG A 347 53.06 5.07 2.80
N GLU A 348 54.05 4.61 2.05
CA GLU A 348 53.89 4.11 0.67
C GLU A 348 53.35 2.68 0.61
N PHE A 349 53.69 1.81 1.57
CA PHE A 349 53.44 0.36 1.47
C PHE A 349 52.51 -0.26 2.53
N ARG A 350 52.55 0.16 3.81
CA ARG A 350 51.82 -0.55 4.90
C ARG A 350 50.97 0.34 5.79
N PHE A 351 51.47 1.53 6.14
CA PHE A 351 50.81 2.48 7.05
C PHE A 351 50.38 3.73 6.30
N ASN A 352 49.75 3.53 5.14
CA ASN A 352 49.03 4.58 4.45
C ASN A 352 47.67 4.76 5.14
N SER A 353 47.52 5.81 5.96
CA SER A 353 46.32 6.01 6.78
C SER A 353 45.04 6.16 5.95
N ASN A 354 45.12 6.68 4.72
CA ASN A 354 43.97 6.74 3.82
C ASN A 354 43.52 5.33 3.37
N ILE A 355 44.44 4.47 2.93
CA ILE A 355 44.11 3.10 2.49
C ILE A 355 43.63 2.25 3.67
N LEU A 356 44.25 2.40 4.85
CA LEU A 356 43.81 1.69 6.06
C LEU A 356 42.43 2.19 6.55
N SER A 357 42.17 3.50 6.51
CA SER A 357 40.83 4.02 6.83
C SER A 357 39.81 3.51 5.83
N GLU A 358 40.06 3.54 4.52
CA GLU A 358 39.10 3.02 3.54
C GLU A 358 38.83 1.52 3.72
N CYS A 359 39.85 0.74 4.08
CA CYS A 359 39.69 -0.67 4.45
C CYS A 359 38.81 -0.84 5.70
N MET A 360 38.95 0.03 6.71
CA MET A 360 38.11 0.01 7.90
C MET A 360 36.67 0.47 7.59
N ASP A 361 36.50 1.53 6.78
CA ASP A 361 35.20 2.04 6.33
C ASP A 361 34.41 0.94 5.60
N ARG A 362 35.09 0.13 4.77
CA ARG A 362 34.50 -1.04 4.07
C ARG A 362 34.03 -2.12 5.05
N ILE A 363 34.84 -2.43 6.06
CA ILE A 363 34.50 -3.42 7.11
C ILE A 363 33.33 -2.93 7.98
N GLU A 364 33.32 -1.65 8.36
CA GLU A 364 32.23 -1.04 9.13
C GLU A 364 30.92 -0.99 8.33
N ARG A 365 30.97 -0.72 7.02
CA ARG A 365 29.79 -0.83 6.13
C ARG A 365 29.25 -2.26 6.07
N GLU A 366 30.13 -3.26 5.92
CA GLU A 366 29.72 -4.68 5.93
C GLU A 366 29.05 -5.05 7.26
N ILE A 367 29.62 -4.62 8.40
CA ILE A 367 29.03 -4.79 9.73
C ILE A 367 27.66 -4.11 9.83
N ASN A 368 27.52 -2.85 9.40
CA ASN A 368 26.28 -2.08 9.54
C ASN A 368 25.14 -2.62 8.66
N VAL A 369 25.44 -3.10 7.46
CA VAL A 369 24.48 -3.78 6.58
C VAL A 369 23.96 -5.06 7.24
N VAL A 370 24.86 -5.89 7.79
CA VAL A 370 24.47 -7.11 8.51
C VAL A 370 23.69 -6.79 9.79
N ASP A 371 24.07 -5.75 10.54
CA ASP A 371 23.37 -5.35 11.76
C ASP A 371 21.93 -4.90 11.46
N ARG A 372 21.68 -4.10 10.40
CA ARG A 372 20.30 -3.74 9.98
C ARG A 372 19.45 -4.99 9.77
N PHE A 373 19.94 -5.97 9.00
CA PHE A 373 19.17 -7.17 8.69
C PHE A 373 19.01 -8.10 9.91
N LEU A 374 20.01 -8.18 10.79
CA LEU A 374 19.86 -8.85 12.09
C LEU A 374 18.74 -8.21 12.92
N ARG A 375 18.73 -6.87 13.08
CA ARG A 375 17.66 -6.18 13.83
C ARG A 375 16.29 -6.43 13.20
N MET A 376 16.18 -6.28 11.87
CA MET A 376 14.92 -6.48 11.15
C MET A 376 14.33 -7.89 11.30
N ILE A 377 15.18 -8.92 11.45
CA ILE A 377 14.75 -10.33 11.61
C ILE A 377 14.62 -10.75 13.10
N THR A 378 15.30 -10.08 14.04
CA THR A 378 15.42 -10.56 15.44
C THR A 378 15.01 -9.59 16.56
N GLU A 379 14.81 -8.31 16.27
CA GLU A 379 14.38 -7.29 17.25
C GLU A 379 12.92 -6.86 17.04
N ASP A 380 12.37 -7.07 15.84
CA ASP A 380 11.00 -6.73 15.48
C ASP A 380 10.00 -7.87 15.71
N TYR A 381 8.99 -7.58 16.52
CA TYR A 381 7.68 -8.25 16.65
C TYR A 381 7.55 -9.60 17.40
N SER A 382 6.63 -9.56 18.38
CA SER A 382 6.07 -10.66 19.17
C SER A 382 7.04 -11.36 20.15
N GLN A 383 6.48 -11.83 21.28
CA GLN A 383 7.21 -12.63 22.26
C GLN A 383 7.25 -14.13 21.88
N THR A 384 6.87 -14.47 20.65
CA THR A 384 6.51 -15.85 20.25
C THR A 384 7.41 -16.48 19.19
N CYS A 385 7.99 -15.72 18.25
CA CYS A 385 8.75 -16.29 17.13
C CYS A 385 10.27 -16.25 17.36
N SER A 386 10.84 -17.28 18.00
CA SER A 386 12.26 -17.32 18.35
C SER A 386 13.17 -17.79 17.20
N THR A 387 13.46 -16.92 16.22
CA THR A 387 14.50 -17.16 15.21
C THR A 387 15.86 -17.36 15.88
N LYS A 388 16.52 -18.50 15.64
CA LYS A 388 17.81 -18.81 16.29
C LYS A 388 18.99 -18.45 15.38
N ILE A 389 19.84 -17.53 15.83
CA ILE A 389 21.15 -17.26 15.21
C ILE A 389 22.10 -18.45 15.42
N VAL A 390 22.82 -18.84 14.37
CA VAL A 390 23.70 -20.01 14.32
C VAL A 390 25.13 -19.57 13.99
N THR A 391 26.06 -19.82 14.92
CA THR A 391 27.41 -19.24 14.92
C THR A 391 28.48 -20.12 14.24
N SER A 392 28.08 -21.27 13.70
CA SER A 392 28.96 -22.16 12.91
C SER A 392 28.19 -23.27 12.21
N LYS A 393 28.78 -23.79 11.13
CA LYS A 393 28.27 -24.98 10.44
C LYS A 393 28.00 -26.18 11.37
N LYS A 394 28.87 -26.46 12.36
CA LYS A 394 28.64 -27.54 13.35
C LYS A 394 27.38 -27.36 14.19
N GLU A 395 26.95 -26.11 14.42
CA GLU A 395 25.70 -25.82 15.11
C GLU A 395 24.49 -25.91 14.16
N LEU A 396 24.65 -25.51 12.89
CA LEU A 396 23.65 -25.72 11.85
C LEU A 396 23.37 -27.22 11.64
N ASP A 397 24.42 -28.01 11.43
CA ASP A 397 24.37 -29.46 11.24
C ASP A 397 23.62 -30.13 12.43
N LYS A 398 23.79 -29.63 13.66
CA LYS A 398 23.12 -30.13 14.86
C LYS A 398 21.62 -29.83 14.91
N GLU A 399 21.19 -28.65 14.46
CA GLU A 399 19.76 -28.31 14.40
C GLU A 399 19.08 -29.00 13.19
N VAL A 400 19.78 -29.12 12.06
CA VAL A 400 19.32 -29.80 10.83
C VAL A 400 19.14 -31.31 11.04
N LEU A 401 20.07 -31.97 11.74
CA LEU A 401 20.01 -33.40 12.05
C LEU A 401 19.17 -33.74 13.30
N ASN A 402 18.39 -32.79 13.83
CA ASN A 402 17.56 -33.00 15.02
C ASN A 402 16.30 -33.83 14.69
N PRO A 403 16.13 -35.06 15.19
CA PRO A 403 15.02 -35.94 14.80
C PRO A 403 13.63 -35.48 15.28
N LYS A 404 13.54 -34.39 16.07
CA LYS A 404 12.26 -33.74 16.41
C LYS A 404 11.81 -32.71 15.39
N VAL A 405 12.71 -32.29 14.49
CA VAL A 405 12.53 -31.22 13.51
C VAL A 405 12.46 -31.85 12.13
N LYS A 406 11.36 -31.64 11.41
CA LYS A 406 11.18 -32.16 10.04
C LYS A 406 11.73 -31.19 9.01
N ARG A 407 11.60 -29.88 9.26
CA ARG A 407 11.94 -28.80 8.33
C ARG A 407 12.81 -27.77 9.03
N VAL A 408 13.88 -27.35 8.37
CA VAL A 408 14.68 -26.19 8.77
C VAL A 408 14.67 -25.19 7.63
N VAL A 409 14.21 -23.97 7.93
CA VAL A 409 14.22 -22.83 7.03
C VAL A 409 15.29 -21.90 7.55
N CYS A 410 16.37 -21.71 6.79
CA CYS A 410 17.54 -20.97 7.24
C CYS A 410 17.75 -19.74 6.35
N PHE A 411 17.63 -18.55 6.92
CA PHE A 411 18.18 -17.35 6.27
C PHE A 411 19.70 -17.43 6.33
N THR A 412 20.37 -17.23 5.19
CA THR A 412 21.83 -17.39 5.06
C THR A 412 22.43 -16.18 4.38
N PHE A 413 23.41 -15.52 5.01
CA PHE A 413 24.25 -14.56 4.29
C PHE A 413 25.33 -15.32 3.51
N THR A 414 25.37 -15.15 2.19
CA THR A 414 26.28 -15.87 1.29
C THR A 414 27.59 -15.12 1.03
N SER A 415 27.59 -13.79 1.07
CA SER A 415 28.78 -12.99 0.73
C SER A 415 29.73 -12.64 1.90
N LEU A 416 29.41 -12.95 3.16
CA LEU A 416 30.29 -12.60 4.30
C LEU A 416 31.67 -13.26 4.20
N GLY A 417 31.75 -14.45 3.60
CA GLY A 417 33.00 -15.17 3.36
C GLY A 417 33.85 -14.61 2.22
N CYS A 418 33.41 -13.57 1.51
CA CYS A 418 34.21 -12.94 0.46
C CYS A 418 35.39 -12.16 1.06
N GLU A 419 36.60 -12.48 0.59
CA GLU A 419 37.81 -11.75 0.98
C GLU A 419 37.77 -10.30 0.47
N ASP A 420 38.26 -9.36 1.28
CA ASP A 420 38.56 -8.01 0.83
C ASP A 420 39.97 -7.98 0.17
N PRO A 421 40.10 -7.49 -1.07
CA PRO A 421 41.38 -7.49 -1.80
C PRO A 421 42.44 -6.55 -1.20
N ILE A 422 42.05 -5.47 -0.52
CA ILE A 422 42.99 -4.56 0.14
C ILE A 422 43.55 -5.26 1.38
N LEU A 423 42.67 -5.89 2.18
CA LEU A 423 43.07 -6.65 3.36
C LEU A 423 43.98 -7.85 3.00
N SER A 424 43.68 -8.59 1.93
CA SER A 424 44.52 -9.71 1.50
C SER A 424 45.83 -9.25 0.84
N ALA A 425 45.85 -8.13 0.10
CA ALA A 425 47.09 -7.52 -0.39
C ALA A 425 48.00 -7.06 0.77
N LEU A 426 47.47 -6.31 1.74
CA LEU A 426 48.24 -5.83 2.90
C LEU A 426 48.78 -6.99 3.77
N ASN A 427 48.00 -8.05 3.94
CA ASN A 427 48.39 -9.23 4.72
C ASN A 427 49.41 -10.13 3.99
N SER A 428 49.35 -10.21 2.65
CA SER A 428 50.25 -11.06 1.85
C SER A 428 51.64 -10.46 1.63
N GLN A 429 51.81 -9.13 1.65
CA GLN A 429 53.10 -8.44 1.47
C GLN A 429 54.05 -8.56 2.68
N SER A 430 54.38 -9.80 3.06
CA SER A 430 55.39 -10.17 4.06
C SER A 430 56.77 -10.46 3.45
N SER A 431 56.88 -10.56 2.13
CA SER A 431 58.12 -10.89 1.41
C SER A 431 58.41 -9.97 0.22
N GLU A 432 59.22 -8.93 0.49
CA GLU A 432 60.13 -8.11 -0.36
C GLU A 432 59.81 -7.70 -1.82
N ASN A 433 58.89 -8.32 -2.56
CA ASN A 433 58.62 -8.01 -3.97
C ASN A 433 57.65 -6.83 -4.12
N THR A 434 58.20 -5.69 -4.56
CA THR A 434 57.45 -4.47 -4.86
C THR A 434 56.67 -4.57 -6.19
N GLN A 435 55.36 -4.88 -6.09
CA GLN A 435 54.38 -4.31 -6.99
C GLN A 435 53.56 -3.27 -6.23
N ALA A 436 53.37 -2.09 -6.84
CA ALA A 436 52.71 -0.98 -6.19
C ALA A 436 51.25 -1.30 -5.87
N LEU A 437 50.78 -0.86 -4.70
CA LEU A 437 49.35 -0.70 -4.44
C LEU A 437 48.82 0.36 -5.40
N VAL A 438 48.33 -0.06 -6.56
CA VAL A 438 47.53 0.76 -7.46
C VAL A 438 46.39 1.35 -6.62
N PRO A 439 46.10 2.66 -6.67
CA PRO A 439 45.01 3.24 -5.90
C PRO A 439 43.71 2.53 -6.25
N VAL A 440 43.25 1.67 -5.32
CA VAL A 440 42.09 0.82 -5.51
C VAL A 440 40.89 1.75 -5.51
N LYS A 441 40.30 1.98 -6.69
CA LYS A 441 39.05 2.74 -6.82
C LYS A 441 38.02 2.14 -5.85
N PRO A 442 37.11 2.97 -5.28
CA PRO A 442 36.03 2.46 -4.44
C PRO A 442 35.27 1.38 -5.22
N ASP A 443 35.30 0.16 -4.70
CA ASP A 443 34.83 -1.03 -5.41
C ASP A 443 33.31 -1.13 -5.31
N LEU A 444 32.63 -0.34 -6.14
CA LEU A 444 31.17 -0.29 -6.24
C LEU A 444 30.55 -1.63 -6.71
N THR A 445 31.36 -2.63 -7.07
CA THR A 445 30.87 -3.99 -7.38
C THR A 445 30.66 -4.85 -6.13
N ARG A 446 31.05 -4.38 -4.93
CA ARG A 446 30.85 -5.11 -3.66
C ARG A 446 29.37 -5.28 -3.33
N TRP A 447 29.03 -6.45 -2.79
CA TRP A 447 27.66 -6.82 -2.40
C TRP A 447 26.99 -5.78 -1.45
N TYR A 448 27.74 -5.22 -0.49
CA TYR A 448 27.28 -4.18 0.44
C TYR A 448 27.27 -2.74 -0.16
N HIS A 449 27.54 -2.61 -1.47
CA HIS A 449 27.48 -1.36 -2.24
C HIS A 449 26.56 -1.43 -3.46
N SER A 450 26.01 -2.61 -3.78
CA SER A 450 25.06 -2.79 -4.87
C SER A 450 23.64 -2.60 -4.36
N ASP A 451 22.99 -1.51 -4.75
CA ASP A 451 21.59 -1.24 -4.40
C ASP A 451 20.68 -2.43 -4.77
N ASN A 452 20.90 -3.05 -5.94
CA ASN A 452 20.15 -4.23 -6.40
C ASN A 452 20.27 -5.44 -5.46
N ILE A 453 21.48 -5.70 -4.93
CA ILE A 453 21.70 -6.82 -3.99
C ILE A 453 21.13 -6.46 -2.62
N PHE A 454 21.26 -5.21 -2.19
CA PHE A 454 20.65 -4.72 -0.96
C PHE A 454 19.12 -4.89 -0.99
N ASP A 455 18.50 -4.49 -2.10
CA ASP A 455 17.07 -4.63 -2.39
C ASP A 455 16.61 -6.10 -2.34
N ASP A 456 17.39 -7.04 -2.85
CA ASP A 456 17.09 -8.47 -2.80
C ASP A 456 17.21 -9.03 -1.38
N ILE A 457 18.26 -8.68 -0.62
CA ILE A 457 18.40 -9.09 0.78
C ILE A 457 17.22 -8.57 1.62
N ASP A 458 16.77 -7.32 1.39
CA ASP A 458 15.62 -6.74 2.10
C ASP A 458 14.31 -7.50 1.79
N LYS A 459 14.09 -7.86 0.51
CA LYS A 459 12.95 -8.69 0.08
C LYS A 459 13.01 -10.10 0.68
N GLN A 460 14.15 -10.78 0.59
CA GLN A 460 14.35 -12.12 1.14
C GLN A 460 14.20 -12.14 2.67
N ALA A 461 14.73 -11.13 3.37
CA ALA A 461 14.60 -11.00 4.82
C ALA A 461 13.15 -10.71 5.25
N GLY A 462 12.40 -9.92 4.46
CA GLY A 462 10.96 -9.71 4.64
C GLY A 462 10.17 -11.01 4.47
N LEU A 463 10.35 -11.73 3.35
CA LEU A 463 9.71 -13.02 3.11
C LEU A 463 10.02 -14.05 4.22
N PHE A 464 11.28 -14.11 4.67
CA PHE A 464 11.68 -15.00 5.76
C PHE A 464 10.98 -14.64 7.09
N LYS A 465 10.85 -13.35 7.41
CA LYS A 465 10.19 -12.85 8.64
C LYS A 465 8.70 -13.15 8.65
N ASP A 466 7.99 -12.81 7.58
CA ASP A 466 6.55 -13.05 7.45
C ASP A 466 6.24 -14.55 7.48
N PHE A 467 7.07 -15.36 6.81
CA PHE A 467 6.94 -16.81 6.80
C PHE A 467 7.30 -17.47 8.14
N ALA A 468 8.25 -16.93 8.91
CA ALA A 468 8.53 -17.39 10.27
C ALA A 468 7.34 -17.14 11.19
N GLU A 469 6.78 -15.92 11.19
CA GLU A 469 5.61 -15.56 12.00
C GLU A 469 4.36 -16.38 11.61
N ALA A 470 4.16 -16.64 10.32
CA ALA A 470 3.06 -17.51 9.82
C ALA A 470 3.16 -18.97 10.30
N ASN A 471 4.35 -19.44 10.67
CA ASN A 471 4.60 -20.81 11.14
C ASN A 471 5.02 -20.88 12.62
N LYS A 472 4.86 -19.82 13.42
CA LYS A 472 5.29 -19.76 14.83
C LYS A 472 4.71 -20.86 15.74
N GLU A 473 3.59 -21.46 15.34
CA GLU A 473 2.93 -22.56 16.07
C GLU A 473 3.41 -23.96 15.61
N ASP A 474 4.12 -24.06 14.48
CA ASP A 474 4.61 -25.36 13.97
C ASP A 474 5.90 -25.83 14.66
N THR A 475 5.71 -26.61 15.73
CA THR A 475 6.79 -27.29 16.46
C THR A 475 7.66 -28.25 15.62
N GLN A 476 7.30 -28.56 14.37
CA GLN A 476 8.08 -29.40 13.46
C GLN A 476 9.03 -28.61 12.55
N THR A 477 8.90 -27.28 12.49
CA THR A 477 9.72 -26.40 11.66
C THR A 477 10.63 -25.53 12.53
N ARG A 478 11.82 -25.20 12.03
CA ARG A 478 12.80 -24.34 12.71
C ARG A 478 13.28 -23.22 11.82
N PHE A 479 13.20 -21.99 12.31
CA PHE A 479 13.71 -20.78 11.68
C PHE A 479 15.09 -20.45 12.25
N LEU A 480 16.10 -20.51 11.38
CA LEU A 480 17.51 -20.27 11.72
C LEU A 480 18.07 -19.10 10.91
N LEU A 481 19.10 -18.45 11.43
CA LEU A 481 19.86 -17.41 10.74
C LEU A 481 21.36 -17.74 10.83
N ALA A 482 22.03 -17.83 9.68
CA ALA A 482 23.43 -18.28 9.58
C ALA A 482 24.22 -17.49 8.52
N SER A 483 25.51 -17.80 8.38
CA SER A 483 26.26 -17.52 7.15
C SER A 483 26.78 -18.83 6.56
N ILE A 484 26.64 -18.96 5.24
CA ILE A 484 27.14 -20.08 4.47
C ILE A 484 27.73 -19.49 3.18
N PRO A 485 29.06 -19.33 3.08
CA PRO A 485 29.66 -18.68 1.93
C PRO A 485 29.33 -19.38 0.60
N ASN A 486 28.71 -18.65 -0.32
CA ASN A 486 28.48 -19.08 -1.71
C ASN A 486 29.07 -18.02 -2.66
N LYS A 487 29.68 -18.47 -3.76
CA LYS A 487 30.27 -17.62 -4.81
C LYS A 487 29.39 -17.48 -6.04
N GLU A 488 28.39 -18.35 -6.18
CA GLU A 488 27.45 -18.36 -7.32
C GLU A 488 26.21 -17.51 -7.04
N GLN A 489 26.02 -17.09 -5.77
CA GLN A 489 24.95 -16.22 -5.32
C GLN A 489 25.49 -15.19 -4.31
N GLU A 490 25.39 -13.91 -4.64
CA GLU A 490 25.78 -12.82 -3.74
C GLU A 490 24.62 -12.37 -2.84
N GLY A 491 24.96 -11.71 -1.73
CA GLY A 491 23.99 -11.21 -0.74
C GLY A 491 23.56 -12.27 0.27
N ALA A 492 22.32 -12.75 0.14
CA ALA A 492 21.69 -13.69 1.07
C ALA A 492 20.64 -14.59 0.40
N SER A 493 20.28 -15.70 1.04
CA SER A 493 19.17 -16.55 0.58
C SER A 493 18.56 -17.44 1.65
N ILE A 494 17.38 -17.98 1.35
CA ILE A 494 16.62 -18.87 2.24
C ILE A 494 16.86 -20.32 1.81
N TYR A 495 17.55 -21.09 2.65
CA TYR A 495 17.83 -22.51 2.42
C TYR A 495 16.78 -23.37 3.13
N LEU A 496 16.23 -24.35 2.41
CA LEU A 496 15.34 -25.38 2.96
C LEU A 496 16.10 -26.68 3.20
N TYR A 497 15.98 -27.23 4.41
CA TYR A 497 16.39 -28.59 4.73
C TYR A 497 15.16 -29.40 5.19
N GLU A 498 15.03 -30.62 4.69
CA GLU A 498 14.01 -31.60 5.10
C GLU A 498 14.68 -32.86 5.64
N ASN A 499 14.22 -33.37 6.79
CA ASN A 499 14.64 -34.65 7.35
C ASN A 499 16.19 -34.82 7.41
N GLY A 500 16.91 -33.75 7.74
CA GLY A 500 18.38 -33.72 7.81
C GLY A 500 19.12 -33.48 6.49
N SER A 501 18.43 -33.34 5.35
CA SER A 501 19.03 -33.14 4.02
C SER A 501 18.66 -31.78 3.43
N LYS A 502 19.60 -31.10 2.77
CA LYS A 502 19.31 -29.86 2.02
C LYS A 502 18.39 -30.18 0.83
N ARG A 503 17.44 -29.29 0.52
CA ARG A 503 16.42 -29.46 -0.54
C ARG A 503 16.41 -28.34 -1.56
N ASN A 504 16.37 -27.11 -1.09
CA ASN A 504 16.41 -25.91 -1.92
C ASN A 504 17.44 -24.94 -1.33
N GLU A 505 18.17 -24.25 -2.19
CA GLU A 505 19.15 -23.20 -1.84
C GLU A 505 18.61 -21.79 -2.17
N HIS A 506 17.50 -21.73 -2.90
CA HIS A 506 16.79 -20.53 -3.30
C HIS A 506 15.28 -20.77 -3.08
N LEU A 507 14.87 -20.98 -1.82
CA LEU A 507 13.44 -21.03 -1.48
C LEU A 507 12.87 -19.61 -1.58
N GLU A 508 11.78 -19.41 -2.31
CA GLU A 508 10.96 -18.21 -2.18
C GLU A 508 9.68 -18.55 -1.41
N PRO A 509 9.62 -18.31 -0.09
CA PRO A 509 8.36 -18.45 0.64
C PRO A 509 7.27 -17.59 -0.01
N PRO A 510 6.04 -18.09 -0.14
CA PRO A 510 4.97 -17.33 -0.75
C PRO A 510 4.71 -16.03 0.04
N SER A 511 4.68 -14.90 -0.66
CA SER A 511 4.34 -13.61 -0.05
C SER A 511 2.88 -13.55 0.39
N LYS A 512 2.52 -12.48 1.11
CA LYS A 512 1.12 -12.18 1.47
C LYS A 512 0.23 -12.17 0.22
N PRO A 513 -0.82 -13.02 0.13
CA PRO A 513 -1.73 -13.01 -1.02
C PRO A 513 -2.65 -11.77 -1.01
N GLU A 514 -3.13 -11.38 -2.19
CA GLU A 514 -4.17 -10.35 -2.35
C GLU A 514 -5.47 -10.78 -1.64
N LYS A 515 -6.32 -9.82 -1.23
CA LYS A 515 -7.63 -10.09 -0.63
C LYS A 515 -8.52 -10.96 -1.54
N PRO A 516 -9.21 -11.99 -1.03
CA PRO A 516 -10.01 -12.88 -1.87
C PRO A 516 -11.26 -12.15 -2.39
N ARG A 517 -11.61 -12.40 -3.65
CA ARG A 517 -12.68 -11.69 -4.37
C ARG A 517 -13.85 -12.63 -4.64
N ALA A 518 -15.08 -12.26 -4.29
CA ALA A 518 -16.24 -13.14 -4.50
C ALA A 518 -16.86 -12.95 -5.90
N CYS A 519 -16.60 -13.88 -6.82
CA CYS A 519 -17.10 -13.85 -8.20
C CYS A 519 -18.56 -14.29 -8.31
N ASP A 520 -18.95 -15.31 -7.54
CA ASP A 520 -20.33 -15.79 -7.47
C ASP A 520 -20.72 -16.09 -6.02
N ARG A 521 -22.02 -16.02 -5.73
CA ARG A 521 -22.59 -16.40 -4.44
C ARG A 521 -23.96 -17.04 -4.64
N THR A 522 -24.22 -18.06 -3.84
CA THR A 522 -25.55 -18.68 -3.74
C THR A 522 -26.12 -18.47 -2.34
N HIS A 523 -27.18 -19.19 -2.00
CA HIS A 523 -27.72 -19.26 -0.65
C HIS A 523 -26.90 -20.12 0.32
N ASN A 524 -25.98 -20.94 -0.18
CA ASN A 524 -25.23 -21.93 0.62
C ASN A 524 -23.77 -22.13 0.18
N SER A 525 -23.27 -21.24 -0.68
CA SER A 525 -21.88 -21.24 -1.16
C SER A 525 -21.44 -19.87 -1.63
N VAL A 526 -20.13 -19.64 -1.61
CA VAL A 526 -19.46 -18.46 -2.20
C VAL A 526 -18.28 -18.97 -3.03
N THR A 527 -18.19 -18.52 -4.28
CA THR A 527 -17.05 -18.79 -5.16
C THR A 527 -16.08 -17.61 -5.07
N LEU A 528 -14.91 -17.88 -4.52
CA LEU A 528 -13.80 -16.93 -4.38
C LEU A 528 -12.82 -17.10 -5.54
N GLU A 529 -12.42 -16.00 -6.14
CA GLU A 529 -11.18 -15.86 -6.91
C GLU A 529 -10.02 -15.66 -5.92
N LEU A 530 -8.99 -16.48 -6.10
CA LEU A 530 -7.76 -16.51 -5.33
C LEU A 530 -6.62 -16.13 -6.27
N LEU A 531 -5.91 -15.05 -5.96
CA LEU A 531 -4.78 -14.60 -6.78
C LEU A 531 -3.49 -15.22 -6.22
N PRO A 532 -2.56 -15.66 -7.09
CA PRO A 532 -1.26 -16.14 -6.63
C PRO A 532 -0.48 -15.01 -5.95
N PRO A 533 0.40 -15.32 -4.98
CA PRO A 533 1.21 -14.32 -4.30
C PRO A 533 2.29 -13.75 -5.24
N ASP A 534 2.59 -12.46 -5.14
CA ASP A 534 3.58 -11.75 -5.99
C ASP A 534 4.98 -12.40 -6.00
N ARG A 535 5.36 -13.13 -4.93
CA ARG A 535 6.61 -13.89 -4.82
C ARG A 535 6.33 -15.29 -4.29
N GLY A 536 7.17 -16.26 -4.65
CA GLY A 536 7.00 -17.65 -4.23
C GLY A 536 5.80 -18.39 -4.82
N ALA A 537 5.08 -17.82 -5.80
CA ALA A 537 3.94 -18.47 -6.46
C ALA A 537 4.27 -19.86 -7.05
N HIS A 538 5.52 -20.06 -7.49
CA HIS A 538 6.00 -21.32 -8.05
C HIS A 538 6.23 -22.41 -7.00
N ASP A 539 6.39 -22.05 -5.72
CA ASP A 539 6.56 -22.96 -4.59
C ASP A 539 5.20 -23.33 -3.93
N VAL A 540 4.08 -22.77 -4.40
CA VAL A 540 2.73 -23.02 -3.87
C VAL A 540 2.17 -24.37 -4.35
N ILE A 541 1.70 -25.18 -3.40
CA ILE A 541 1.10 -26.51 -3.63
C ILE A 541 -0.43 -26.43 -3.61
N HIS A 542 -0.99 -25.69 -2.65
CA HIS A 542 -2.43 -25.48 -2.48
C HIS A 542 -2.68 -24.23 -1.62
N TYR A 543 -3.95 -23.82 -1.50
CA TYR A 543 -4.38 -22.76 -0.59
C TYR A 543 -5.17 -23.35 0.59
N LEU A 544 -4.99 -22.73 1.76
CA LEU A 544 -5.83 -22.93 2.95
C LEU A 544 -6.76 -21.72 3.06
N ILE A 545 -8.06 -21.92 2.95
CA ILE A 545 -9.08 -20.87 3.01
C ILE A 545 -9.70 -20.90 4.40
N GLU A 546 -9.82 -19.74 5.04
CA GLU A 546 -10.42 -19.59 6.37
C GLU A 546 -11.62 -18.64 6.31
N TYR A 547 -12.72 -18.98 6.99
CA TYR A 547 -13.94 -18.17 7.01
C TYR A 547 -14.66 -18.16 8.37
N CYS A 548 -15.33 -17.04 8.68
CA CYS A 548 -16.07 -16.84 9.94
C CYS A 548 -17.34 -15.99 9.74
N ILE A 549 -18.23 -15.97 10.75
CA ILE A 549 -19.40 -15.09 10.81
C ILE A 549 -19.08 -13.86 11.68
N ASP A 550 -18.82 -14.06 12.98
CA ASP A 550 -18.04 -13.14 13.82
C ASP A 550 -16.63 -13.73 13.99
N GLU A 551 -15.60 -12.87 14.00
CA GLU A 551 -14.20 -13.29 14.24
C GLU A 551 -14.01 -13.84 15.66
N LYS A 552 -14.88 -13.45 16.60
CA LYS A 552 -14.88 -13.94 17.99
C LYS A 552 -15.29 -15.40 18.14
N ASP A 553 -16.08 -15.93 17.20
CA ASP A 553 -16.54 -17.33 17.22
C ASP A 553 -15.49 -18.29 16.63
N GLY A 554 -14.39 -17.74 16.08
CA GLY A 554 -13.30 -18.48 15.45
C GLY A 554 -13.47 -18.69 13.95
N TRP A 555 -12.41 -19.17 13.32
CA TRP A 555 -12.34 -19.39 11.88
C TRP A 555 -12.49 -20.90 11.56
N SER A 556 -13.39 -21.21 10.63
CA SER A 556 -13.48 -22.53 9.98
C SER A 556 -12.49 -22.57 8.80
N SER A 557 -11.95 -23.74 8.45
CA SER A 557 -10.98 -23.85 7.35
C SER A 557 -11.25 -24.98 6.36
N GLU A 558 -11.05 -24.70 5.09
CA GLU A 558 -11.10 -25.63 3.95
C GLU A 558 -9.79 -25.58 3.16
N LYS A 559 -9.49 -26.63 2.39
CA LYS A 559 -8.28 -26.72 1.55
C LYS A 559 -8.67 -26.87 0.09
N THR A 560 -7.92 -26.20 -0.80
CA THR A 560 -8.03 -26.43 -2.23
C THR A 560 -7.42 -27.77 -2.62
N SER A 561 -7.87 -28.33 -3.74
CA SER A 561 -7.32 -29.56 -4.35
C SER A 561 -5.93 -29.33 -4.94
N GLU A 562 -5.80 -28.24 -5.71
CA GLU A 562 -4.58 -27.80 -6.39
C GLU A 562 -4.43 -26.28 -6.19
N SER A 563 -3.50 -25.63 -6.91
CA SER A 563 -3.31 -24.17 -6.87
C SER A 563 -4.35 -23.41 -7.70
N ASP A 564 -5.62 -23.83 -7.64
CA ASP A 564 -6.73 -23.31 -8.45
C ASP A 564 -7.00 -21.81 -8.17
N ALA A 565 -7.11 -21.02 -9.23
CA ALA A 565 -7.41 -19.59 -9.14
C ALA A 565 -8.86 -19.27 -8.72
N ALA A 566 -9.74 -20.27 -8.61
CA ALA A 566 -11.10 -20.11 -8.11
C ALA A 566 -11.54 -21.32 -7.29
N TYR A 567 -12.13 -21.08 -6.11
CA TYR A 567 -12.62 -22.12 -5.20
C TYR A 567 -14.01 -21.79 -4.66
N THR A 568 -14.86 -22.79 -4.47
CA THR A 568 -16.24 -22.61 -3.96
C THR A 568 -16.39 -23.19 -2.56
N VAL A 569 -16.32 -22.31 -1.55
CA VAL A 569 -16.65 -22.65 -0.15
C VAL A 569 -18.15 -22.98 -0.09
N SER A 570 -18.49 -24.09 0.56
CA SER A 570 -19.85 -24.65 0.54
C SER A 570 -20.43 -24.92 1.94
N GLY A 571 -21.71 -25.28 2.02
CA GLY A 571 -22.38 -25.53 3.31
C GLY A 571 -22.67 -24.26 4.14
N LEU A 572 -22.55 -23.08 3.53
CA LEU A 572 -22.81 -21.80 4.20
C LEU A 572 -24.32 -21.60 4.49
N LEU A 573 -24.62 -20.70 5.44
CA LEU A 573 -25.99 -20.37 5.82
C LEU A 573 -26.62 -19.27 4.93
N PRO A 574 -27.93 -19.33 4.64
CA PRO A 574 -28.64 -18.38 3.77
C PRO A 574 -28.96 -17.03 4.44
N SER A 575 -28.76 -15.94 3.70
CA SER A 575 -28.80 -14.53 4.17
C SER A 575 -27.79 -14.18 5.26
N THR A 576 -26.76 -15.01 5.47
CA THR A 576 -25.73 -14.83 6.50
C THR A 576 -24.52 -14.09 5.94
N GLU A 577 -23.94 -13.22 6.76
CA GLU A 577 -22.75 -12.43 6.44
C GLU A 577 -21.49 -13.19 6.88
N TYR A 578 -20.54 -13.34 5.94
CA TYR A 578 -19.28 -14.05 6.14
C TYR A 578 -18.09 -13.16 5.80
N LYS A 579 -16.97 -13.43 6.47
CA LYS A 579 -15.62 -12.94 6.13
C LYS A 579 -14.77 -14.12 5.70
N PHE A 580 -13.88 -13.89 4.73
CA PHE A 580 -12.98 -14.90 4.17
C PHE A 580 -11.54 -14.37 4.12
N LYS A 581 -10.56 -15.23 4.38
CA LYS A 581 -9.13 -15.01 4.12
C LYS A 581 -8.49 -16.32 3.65
N TYR A 582 -7.26 -16.28 3.15
CA TYR A 582 -6.56 -17.50 2.74
C TYR A 582 -5.05 -17.37 2.89
N ARG A 583 -4.37 -18.51 2.92
CA ARG A 583 -2.91 -18.65 2.95
C ARG A 583 -2.47 -19.54 1.80
N ALA A 584 -1.41 -19.14 1.10
CA ALA A 584 -0.68 -20.04 0.21
C ALA A 584 0.09 -21.07 1.05
N VAL A 585 0.21 -22.32 0.58
CA VAL A 585 0.92 -23.38 1.30
C VAL A 585 2.00 -23.98 0.41
N CYS A 586 3.26 -23.94 0.84
CA CYS A 586 4.40 -24.50 0.14
C CYS A 586 4.94 -25.75 0.86
N SER A 587 5.97 -26.39 0.29
CA SER A 587 6.67 -27.54 0.90
C SER A 587 7.20 -27.20 2.31
N ALA A 588 7.76 -26.00 2.47
CA ALA A 588 8.37 -25.54 3.71
C ALA A 588 7.36 -25.21 4.84
N GLY A 589 6.10 -24.86 4.54
CA GLY A 589 5.17 -24.36 5.55
C GLY A 589 3.97 -23.58 5.02
N LEU A 590 3.27 -22.88 5.92
CA LEU A 590 2.16 -21.97 5.62
C LEU A 590 2.71 -20.57 5.28
N GLY A 591 2.21 -19.96 4.21
CA GLY A 591 2.40 -18.52 3.96
C GLY A 591 1.59 -17.65 4.94
N PRO A 592 1.88 -16.35 5.00
CA PRO A 592 1.11 -15.38 5.77
C PRO A 592 -0.35 -15.26 5.29
N ASP A 593 -1.22 -14.76 6.18
CA ASP A 593 -2.64 -14.50 5.88
C ASP A 593 -2.82 -13.40 4.82
N SER A 594 -3.69 -13.67 3.85
CA SER A 594 -4.27 -12.63 2.99
C SER A 594 -4.97 -11.57 3.84
N GLU A 595 -5.25 -10.41 3.25
CA GLU A 595 -6.22 -9.51 3.86
C GLU A 595 -7.61 -10.17 3.91
N VAL A 596 -8.36 -9.83 4.96
CA VAL A 596 -9.73 -10.30 5.14
C VAL A 596 -10.62 -9.65 4.10
N SER A 597 -11.52 -10.44 3.51
CA SER A 597 -12.49 -9.97 2.53
C SER A 597 -13.39 -8.87 3.09
N ASN A 598 -13.95 -8.07 2.19
CA ASN A 598 -15.19 -7.35 2.48
C ASN A 598 -16.27 -8.35 2.96
N ILE A 599 -17.23 -7.87 3.75
CA ILE A 599 -18.34 -8.71 4.24
C ILE A 599 -19.15 -9.23 3.05
N ILE A 600 -19.24 -10.55 2.91
CA ILE A 600 -19.95 -11.23 1.83
C ILE A 600 -21.18 -11.91 2.40
N ARG A 601 -22.35 -11.31 2.16
CA ARG A 601 -23.65 -11.90 2.47
C ARG A 601 -24.08 -12.92 1.44
N THR A 602 -24.45 -14.12 1.85
CA THR A 602 -25.07 -15.15 1.00
C THR A 602 -26.47 -14.72 0.56
N LEU A 603 -27.01 -15.35 -0.50
CA LEU A 603 -28.34 -15.01 -1.02
C LEU A 603 -29.46 -15.42 -0.05
N PRO A 604 -30.60 -14.71 -0.05
CA PRO A 604 -31.68 -14.90 0.92
C PRO A 604 -32.39 -16.25 0.85
N SER A 605 -32.35 -16.93 -0.29
CA SER A 605 -33.06 -18.18 -0.55
C SER A 605 -32.45 -18.93 -1.73
N CYS A 606 -32.75 -20.23 -1.81
CA CYS A 606 -32.43 -21.04 -2.99
C CYS A 606 -33.06 -20.44 -4.26
N PRO A 607 -32.53 -20.75 -5.47
CA PRO A 607 -33.25 -20.44 -6.70
C PRO A 607 -34.65 -21.08 -6.66
N PRO A 608 -35.69 -20.47 -7.27
CA PRO A 608 -36.98 -21.11 -7.38
C PRO A 608 -36.91 -22.41 -8.18
N GLY A 609 -37.74 -23.38 -7.80
CA GLY A 609 -38.03 -24.53 -8.64
C GLY A 609 -38.65 -24.11 -9.98
N LYS A 610 -38.75 -25.07 -10.90
CA LYS A 610 -39.37 -24.85 -12.21
C LYS A 610 -40.81 -24.31 -12.04
N PRO A 611 -41.16 -23.13 -12.59
CA PRO A 611 -42.51 -22.59 -12.48
C PRO A 611 -43.53 -23.42 -13.25
N GLU A 612 -44.74 -23.54 -12.72
CA GLU A 612 -45.88 -24.10 -13.44
C GLU A 612 -46.58 -23.00 -14.24
N ILE A 613 -46.79 -23.20 -15.54
CA ILE A 613 -47.37 -22.17 -16.41
C ILE A 613 -48.57 -22.74 -17.17
N LYS A 614 -49.69 -22.01 -17.13
CA LYS A 614 -50.89 -22.29 -17.93
C LYS A 614 -50.99 -21.23 -19.03
N ALA A 615 -51.16 -21.66 -20.27
CA ALA A 615 -51.21 -20.78 -21.43
C ALA A 615 -52.62 -20.57 -21.96
N TYR A 616 -52.88 -19.34 -22.40
CA TYR A 616 -54.13 -18.90 -23.03
C TYR A 616 -53.80 -18.23 -24.38
N SER A 617 -54.80 -17.65 -25.05
CA SER A 617 -54.65 -17.07 -26.39
C SER A 617 -53.87 -15.75 -26.45
N SER A 618 -53.78 -15.02 -25.34
CA SER A 618 -53.02 -13.76 -25.22
C SER A 618 -52.41 -13.55 -23.82
N GLU A 619 -52.38 -14.60 -22.99
CA GLU A 619 -52.00 -14.54 -21.58
C GLU A 619 -51.27 -15.80 -21.12
N LEU A 620 -50.39 -15.67 -20.12
CA LEU A 620 -49.78 -16.79 -19.39
C LEU A 620 -50.02 -16.60 -17.88
N MET A 621 -50.58 -17.61 -17.21
CA MET A 621 -50.69 -17.68 -15.76
C MET A 621 -49.50 -18.46 -15.22
N VAL A 622 -48.57 -17.77 -14.56
CA VAL A 622 -47.32 -18.31 -13.99
C VAL A 622 -47.50 -18.51 -12.49
N CYS A 623 -47.41 -19.75 -12.03
CA CYS A 623 -47.37 -20.11 -10.62
C CYS A 623 -45.92 -20.32 -10.18
N CYS A 624 -45.49 -19.52 -9.20
CA CYS A 624 -44.17 -19.57 -8.61
C CYS A 624 -44.17 -20.54 -7.41
N PRO A 625 -43.27 -21.54 -7.37
CA PRO A 625 -43.12 -22.39 -6.19
C PRO A 625 -42.52 -21.61 -5.01
N MET A 626 -42.75 -22.09 -3.79
CA MET A 626 -42.02 -21.63 -2.60
C MET A 626 -40.56 -22.14 -2.62
N PRO A 627 -39.60 -21.42 -2.01
CA PRO A 627 -38.24 -21.91 -1.84
C PRO A 627 -38.21 -23.08 -0.85
N SER A 628 -37.34 -24.06 -1.11
CA SER A 628 -37.06 -25.15 -0.16
C SER A 628 -36.12 -24.72 0.97
N VAL A 629 -35.32 -23.67 0.76
CA VAL A 629 -34.38 -23.10 1.73
C VAL A 629 -34.45 -21.57 1.69
N ILE A 630 -34.61 -20.94 2.85
CA ILE A 630 -34.73 -19.49 3.05
C ILE A 630 -34.00 -19.06 4.34
N GLY A 631 -33.42 -17.86 4.34
CA GLY A 631 -32.70 -17.28 5.48
C GLY A 631 -33.57 -17.09 6.72
N GLN A 632 -32.97 -17.21 7.91
CA GLN A 632 -33.68 -17.04 9.17
C GLN A 632 -34.24 -15.61 9.28
N GLY A 633 -35.54 -15.48 9.53
CA GLY A 633 -36.24 -14.20 9.59
C GLY A 633 -36.58 -13.56 8.23
N VAL A 634 -36.05 -14.08 7.12
CA VAL A 634 -36.29 -13.55 5.77
C VAL A 634 -37.72 -13.87 5.32
N LYS A 635 -38.35 -12.90 4.65
CA LYS A 635 -39.69 -13.05 4.04
C LYS A 635 -39.62 -12.66 2.57
N ILE A 636 -40.33 -13.41 1.72
CA ILE A 636 -40.57 -13.01 0.33
C ILE A 636 -41.54 -11.82 0.35
N GLN A 637 -41.15 -10.71 -0.27
CA GLN A 637 -42.00 -9.54 -0.45
C GLN A 637 -42.72 -9.58 -1.81
N ASN A 638 -42.00 -10.00 -2.86
CA ASN A 638 -42.55 -10.14 -4.21
C ASN A 638 -41.98 -11.37 -4.93
N TYR A 639 -42.75 -11.88 -5.89
CA TYR A 639 -42.30 -12.81 -6.92
C TYR A 639 -42.07 -12.02 -8.21
N VAL A 640 -40.86 -12.10 -8.74
CA VAL A 640 -40.47 -11.43 -9.99
C VAL A 640 -40.45 -12.44 -11.12
N VAL A 641 -41.21 -12.18 -12.17
CA VAL A 641 -41.34 -13.01 -13.37
C VAL A 641 -40.81 -12.22 -14.56
N GLU A 642 -39.87 -12.78 -15.30
CA GLU A 642 -39.41 -12.20 -16.57
C GLU A 642 -39.78 -13.13 -17.72
N HIS A 643 -40.28 -12.57 -18.81
CA HIS A 643 -40.62 -13.28 -20.03
C HIS A 643 -40.01 -12.61 -21.26
N LYS A 644 -39.56 -13.39 -22.24
CA LYS A 644 -39.22 -12.89 -23.58
C LYS A 644 -39.76 -13.79 -24.67
N GLU A 645 -39.99 -13.22 -25.85
CA GLU A 645 -40.34 -14.00 -27.04
C GLU A 645 -39.16 -14.90 -27.43
N VAL A 646 -39.43 -16.10 -27.94
CA VAL A 646 -38.41 -16.95 -28.55
C VAL A 646 -38.28 -16.53 -30.01
N PRO A 647 -37.13 -16.01 -30.47
CA PRO A 647 -36.96 -15.60 -31.86
C PRO A 647 -37.21 -16.79 -32.80
N THR A 648 -37.87 -16.51 -33.92
CA THR A 648 -37.97 -17.41 -35.07
C THR A 648 -36.70 -17.34 -35.92
N GLU A 649 -36.47 -18.36 -36.76
CA GLU A 649 -35.29 -18.46 -37.63
C GLU A 649 -35.17 -17.32 -38.67
N GLU A 650 -36.21 -16.47 -38.79
CA GLU A 650 -36.28 -15.30 -39.66
C GLU A 650 -35.95 -13.96 -38.94
N SER A 651 -35.61 -14.01 -37.64
CA SER A 651 -35.39 -12.83 -36.78
C SER A 651 -34.11 -12.96 -35.96
N GLU A 652 -33.03 -12.31 -36.41
CA GLU A 652 -31.70 -12.37 -35.75
C GLU A 652 -31.60 -11.53 -34.47
N GLU A 653 -32.56 -10.65 -34.18
CA GLU A 653 -32.55 -9.78 -32.99
C GLU A 653 -32.99 -10.53 -31.71
N GLU A 654 -32.19 -10.44 -30.64
CA GLU A 654 -32.56 -10.99 -29.32
C GLU A 654 -33.66 -10.16 -28.65
N ALA A 655 -34.88 -10.71 -28.58
CA ALA A 655 -36.00 -10.09 -27.86
C ALA A 655 -35.64 -9.75 -26.39
N GLU A 656 -36.08 -8.58 -25.91
CA GLU A 656 -35.84 -8.11 -24.55
C GLU A 656 -36.63 -8.87 -23.48
N TRP A 657 -36.12 -8.87 -22.24
CA TRP A 657 -36.78 -9.50 -21.08
C TRP A 657 -37.81 -8.55 -20.43
N MET A 658 -39.08 -8.81 -20.70
CA MET A 658 -40.20 -8.08 -20.10
C MET A 658 -40.45 -8.56 -18.66
N LYS A 659 -40.32 -7.64 -17.70
CA LYS A 659 -40.45 -7.92 -16.26
C LYS A 659 -41.86 -7.65 -15.73
N ARG A 660 -42.37 -8.56 -14.93
CA ARG A 660 -43.58 -8.43 -14.09
C ARG A 660 -43.25 -8.75 -12.63
N THR A 661 -43.99 -8.17 -11.71
CA THR A 661 -43.84 -8.37 -10.26
C THR A 661 -45.22 -8.64 -9.66
N SER A 662 -45.34 -9.66 -8.81
CA SER A 662 -46.55 -9.98 -8.04
C SER A 662 -46.24 -10.10 -6.56
N LYS A 663 -47.21 -9.82 -5.68
CA LYS A 663 -47.09 -10.10 -4.24
C LYS A 663 -47.52 -11.53 -3.90
N ASP A 664 -48.49 -12.03 -4.65
CA ASP A 664 -48.95 -13.41 -4.56
C ASP A 664 -48.03 -14.34 -5.37
N ASN A 665 -48.06 -15.64 -5.05
CA ASN A 665 -47.27 -16.65 -5.77
C ASN A 665 -47.80 -16.95 -7.19
N VAL A 666 -48.80 -16.21 -7.66
CA VAL A 666 -49.32 -16.24 -9.02
C VAL A 666 -49.05 -14.89 -9.69
N CYS A 667 -48.54 -14.93 -10.92
CA CYS A 667 -48.40 -13.77 -11.79
C CYS A 667 -49.14 -14.04 -13.11
N ILE A 668 -49.90 -13.06 -13.60
CA ILE A 668 -50.57 -13.14 -14.91
C ILE A 668 -49.85 -12.19 -15.86
N ILE A 669 -49.30 -12.75 -16.93
CA ILE A 669 -48.70 -12.00 -18.03
C ILE A 669 -49.79 -11.83 -19.09
N THR A 670 -50.07 -10.59 -19.49
CA THR A 670 -51.12 -10.26 -20.48
C THR A 670 -50.57 -9.47 -21.65
N GLY A 671 -51.28 -9.49 -22.78
CA GLY A 671 -50.93 -8.76 -24.00
C GLY A 671 -50.00 -9.52 -24.96
N LEU A 672 -49.92 -10.85 -24.83
CA LEU A 672 -49.04 -11.70 -25.64
C LEU A 672 -49.66 -12.02 -27.01
N GLN A 673 -48.81 -12.33 -27.99
CA GLN A 673 -49.24 -12.85 -29.28
C GLN A 673 -49.77 -14.29 -29.14
N SER A 674 -50.63 -14.71 -30.07
CA SER A 674 -51.28 -16.03 -30.11
C SER A 674 -50.52 -17.02 -31.00
N LEU A 675 -50.36 -18.27 -30.55
CA LEU A 675 -49.50 -19.31 -31.17
C LEU A 675 -47.99 -19.04 -31.10
N THR A 676 -47.57 -18.11 -30.24
CA THR A 676 -46.19 -17.63 -30.11
C THR A 676 -45.49 -18.26 -28.91
N LYS A 677 -44.19 -18.57 -29.06
CA LYS A 677 -43.36 -19.17 -27.99
C LYS A 677 -42.74 -18.08 -27.12
N TYR A 678 -42.84 -18.23 -25.81
CA TYR A 678 -42.21 -17.37 -24.81
C TYR A 678 -41.31 -18.18 -23.87
N THR A 679 -40.14 -17.63 -23.55
CA THR A 679 -39.28 -18.12 -22.46
C THR A 679 -39.62 -17.35 -21.20
N VAL A 680 -39.87 -18.04 -20.09
CA VAL A 680 -40.24 -17.46 -18.79
C VAL A 680 -39.29 -17.93 -17.70
N ARG A 681 -38.84 -17.03 -16.84
CA ARG A 681 -38.03 -17.31 -15.64
C ARG A 681 -38.56 -16.56 -14.42
N VAL A 682 -38.37 -17.10 -13.22
CA VAL A 682 -38.87 -16.51 -11.97
C VAL A 682 -37.77 -16.37 -10.91
N ARG A 683 -37.86 -15.38 -10.02
CA ARG A 683 -37.00 -15.20 -8.83
C ARG A 683 -37.79 -14.62 -7.66
N TYR A 684 -37.27 -14.80 -6.45
CA TYR A 684 -37.79 -14.18 -5.24
C TYR A 684 -37.14 -12.80 -5.03
N ASP A 685 -37.95 -11.86 -4.56
CA ASP A 685 -37.53 -10.58 -4.01
C ASP A 685 -37.91 -10.56 -2.52
N CYS A 686 -36.91 -10.43 -1.66
CA CYS A 686 -37.01 -10.46 -0.21
C CYS A 686 -36.75 -9.08 0.43
N GLY A 687 -36.81 -8.00 -0.36
CA GLY A 687 -36.57 -6.63 0.11
C GLY A 687 -35.14 -6.44 0.62
N GLU A 688 -34.99 -6.00 1.87
CA GLU A 688 -33.68 -5.74 2.52
C GLU A 688 -32.75 -6.96 2.55
N ALA A 689 -33.30 -8.18 2.53
CA ALA A 689 -32.52 -9.41 2.45
C ALA A 689 -32.02 -9.74 1.01
N GLY A 690 -32.39 -8.92 0.02
CA GLY A 690 -31.97 -9.05 -1.38
C GLY A 690 -32.88 -9.94 -2.24
N ILE A 691 -32.31 -10.45 -3.34
CA ILE A 691 -32.98 -11.23 -4.38
C ILE A 691 -32.37 -12.63 -4.52
N SER A 692 -33.16 -13.62 -4.91
CA SER A 692 -32.64 -14.96 -5.25
C SER A 692 -32.02 -14.98 -6.65
N LYS A 693 -31.26 -16.05 -6.96
CA LYS A 693 -30.99 -16.42 -8.35
C LYS A 693 -32.29 -16.78 -9.09
N TRP A 694 -32.22 -16.74 -10.41
CA TRP A 694 -33.29 -17.17 -11.31
C TRP A 694 -33.56 -18.67 -11.24
N SER A 695 -34.82 -19.05 -11.45
CA SER A 695 -35.21 -20.42 -11.80
C SER A 695 -34.56 -20.85 -13.11
N THR A 696 -34.55 -22.16 -13.38
CA THR A 696 -34.40 -22.65 -14.75
C THR A 696 -35.49 -22.02 -15.64
N PRO A 697 -35.15 -21.54 -16.85
CA PRO A 697 -36.13 -20.98 -17.78
C PRO A 697 -37.07 -22.06 -18.32
N VAL A 698 -38.31 -21.67 -18.62
CA VAL A 698 -39.35 -22.55 -19.18
C VAL A 698 -39.87 -21.94 -20.48
N ILE A 699 -39.80 -22.71 -21.56
CA ILE A 699 -40.37 -22.33 -22.85
C ILE A 699 -41.81 -22.86 -22.94
N ILE A 700 -42.76 -22.00 -23.32
CA ILE A 700 -44.18 -22.34 -23.49
C ILE A 700 -44.79 -21.56 -24.66
N ALA A 701 -45.76 -22.12 -25.35
CA ALA A 701 -46.50 -21.45 -26.43
C ALA A 701 -47.89 -21.00 -25.98
N THR A 702 -48.33 -19.83 -26.46
CA THR A 702 -49.72 -19.36 -26.33
C THR A 702 -50.66 -20.11 -27.27
N LEU A 703 -51.96 -20.04 -27.00
CA LEU A 703 -52.99 -20.71 -27.81
C LEU A 703 -53.48 -19.82 -28.96
N SER A 704 -54.27 -20.36 -29.88
CA SER A 704 -54.95 -19.61 -30.94
C SER A 704 -56.06 -18.72 -30.39
N LYS A 705 -56.27 -17.53 -30.99
CA LYS A 705 -57.49 -16.73 -30.78
C LYS A 705 -58.70 -17.48 -31.35
N THR A 706 -59.78 -17.57 -30.57
CA THR A 706 -61.07 -18.09 -31.03
C THR A 706 -61.86 -16.98 -31.71
N THR A 707 -62.09 -17.08 -33.02
CA THR A 707 -63.02 -16.21 -33.74
C THR A 707 -64.48 -16.56 -33.41
N ARG A 708 -65.40 -15.63 -33.71
CA ARG A 708 -66.84 -15.81 -33.51
C ARG A 708 -67.45 -16.29 -34.82
N LEU A 709 -68.18 -17.39 -34.78
CA LEU A 709 -68.75 -18.07 -35.96
C LEU A 709 -69.54 -17.15 -36.91
N ALA A 710 -70.23 -16.13 -36.40
CA ALA A 710 -70.93 -15.12 -37.20
C ALA A 710 -70.01 -14.43 -38.25
N ASP A 711 -68.73 -14.27 -37.93
CA ASP A 711 -67.75 -13.58 -38.76
C ASP A 711 -67.03 -14.57 -39.70
N ASP A 712 -66.68 -15.78 -39.23
CA ASP A 712 -66.20 -16.91 -40.05
C ASP A 712 -67.15 -17.26 -41.21
N VAL A 713 -68.46 -17.16 -40.98
CA VAL A 713 -69.48 -17.43 -42.02
C VAL A 713 -69.63 -16.24 -42.97
N LYS A 714 -69.32 -15.01 -42.53
CA LYS A 714 -69.39 -13.80 -43.34
C LYS A 714 -68.34 -13.80 -44.45
N GLU A 715 -67.10 -14.19 -44.13
CA GLU A 715 -66.02 -14.29 -45.12
C GLU A 715 -66.31 -15.30 -46.25
N LYS A 716 -67.14 -16.31 -45.96
CA LYS A 716 -67.54 -17.37 -46.89
C LYS A 716 -68.86 -17.07 -47.63
N SER A 717 -69.50 -15.93 -47.37
CA SER A 717 -70.83 -15.59 -47.89
C SER A 717 -70.79 -14.52 -48.98
N GLU A 718 -71.69 -14.61 -49.97
CA GLU A 718 -71.70 -13.69 -51.11
C GLU A 718 -72.48 -12.40 -50.77
N LEU A 719 -71.90 -11.22 -51.00
CA LEU A 719 -72.57 -9.94 -50.78
C LEU A 719 -73.67 -9.70 -51.83
N LYS A 720 -74.95 -9.74 -51.42
CA LYS A 720 -76.10 -9.47 -52.31
C LYS A 720 -76.64 -8.04 -52.22
N LEU A 721 -76.40 -7.32 -51.11
CA LEU A 721 -76.80 -5.93 -50.96
C LEU A 721 -75.78 -5.14 -50.12
N SER A 722 -75.10 -4.18 -50.75
CA SER A 722 -74.22 -3.23 -50.05
C SER A 722 -75.03 -2.15 -49.35
N GLY A 723 -74.87 -2.00 -48.03
CA GLY A 723 -75.59 -1.01 -47.23
C GLY A 723 -75.32 -1.14 -45.73
N SER A 724 -76.17 -0.52 -44.91
CA SER A 724 -76.09 -0.56 -43.44
C SER A 724 -77.43 -1.02 -42.86
N PRO A 725 -77.60 -2.31 -42.47
CA PRO A 725 -76.63 -3.40 -42.57
C PRO A 725 -76.47 -3.94 -44.01
N SER A 726 -75.28 -4.45 -44.33
CA SER A 726 -75.02 -5.15 -45.61
C SER A 726 -75.57 -6.58 -45.57
N VAL A 727 -76.19 -7.03 -46.66
CA VAL A 727 -76.86 -8.34 -46.73
C VAL A 727 -76.01 -9.34 -47.51
N TYR A 728 -75.58 -10.40 -46.81
CA TYR A 728 -74.79 -11.51 -47.34
C TYR A 728 -75.67 -12.75 -47.49
N GLU A 729 -75.50 -13.53 -48.55
CA GLU A 729 -76.22 -14.77 -48.77
C GLU A 729 -75.34 -15.96 -48.41
N ILE A 730 -75.88 -16.83 -47.53
CA ILE A 730 -75.16 -17.97 -46.97
C ILE A 730 -74.88 -19.00 -48.08
N PRO A 731 -73.65 -19.51 -48.21
CA PRO A 731 -73.32 -20.52 -49.20
C PRO A 731 -74.01 -21.85 -48.83
N MET A 732 -74.97 -22.30 -49.65
CA MET A 732 -75.69 -23.55 -49.41
C MET A 732 -75.64 -24.49 -50.61
N GLU A 733 -75.37 -25.76 -50.35
CA GLU A 733 -75.34 -26.84 -51.33
C GLU A 733 -76.77 -27.34 -51.63
N THR A 734 -77.10 -27.65 -52.88
CA THR A 734 -78.40 -28.27 -53.21
C THR A 734 -78.33 -29.79 -53.10
N ILE A 735 -79.02 -30.38 -52.11
CA ILE A 735 -79.01 -31.82 -51.87
C ILE A 735 -79.97 -32.56 -52.79
N GLN A 736 -81.20 -32.04 -52.92
CA GLN A 736 -82.30 -32.78 -53.54
C GLN A 736 -83.42 -31.85 -54.00
N THR A 737 -83.99 -32.12 -55.17
CA THR A 737 -85.20 -31.45 -55.68
C THR A 737 -86.24 -32.51 -56.02
N VAL A 738 -87.46 -32.38 -55.50
CA VAL A 738 -88.57 -33.31 -55.73
C VAL A 738 -89.85 -32.52 -55.99
N GLY A 739 -90.31 -32.51 -57.25
CA GLY A 739 -91.47 -31.73 -57.66
C GLY A 739 -91.26 -30.23 -57.42
N LYS A 740 -92.12 -29.61 -56.60
CA LYS A 740 -91.98 -28.19 -56.18
C LYS A 740 -91.12 -27.98 -54.92
N ILE A 741 -90.53 -29.03 -54.34
CA ILE A 741 -89.72 -28.94 -53.11
C ILE A 741 -88.22 -28.96 -53.44
N VAL A 742 -87.45 -28.04 -52.85
CA VAL A 742 -85.97 -27.96 -53.00
C VAL A 742 -85.33 -27.99 -51.62
N ARG A 743 -84.35 -28.88 -51.42
CA ARG A 743 -83.61 -29.07 -50.16
C ARG A 743 -82.16 -28.57 -50.30
N LEU A 744 -81.80 -27.58 -49.49
CA LEU A 744 -80.48 -26.97 -49.43
C LEU A 744 -79.77 -27.29 -48.10
N ARG A 745 -78.44 -27.37 -48.07
CA ARG A 745 -77.62 -27.65 -46.87
C ARG A 745 -76.63 -26.53 -46.56
N PHE A 746 -76.43 -26.25 -45.28
CA PHE A 746 -75.27 -25.51 -44.75
C PHE A 746 -74.49 -26.38 -43.74
N GLY A 747 -73.17 -26.38 -43.87
CA GLY A 747 -72.24 -27.10 -42.98
C GLY A 747 -72.16 -28.62 -43.25
N GLU A 748 -70.97 -29.17 -43.07
CA GLU A 748 -70.72 -30.62 -43.16
C GLU A 748 -71.31 -31.38 -41.96
N GLN A 749 -71.65 -32.65 -42.16
CA GLN A 749 -72.30 -33.47 -41.14
C GLN A 749 -71.26 -34.18 -40.24
N SER A 750 -70.88 -33.52 -39.14
CA SER A 750 -69.95 -34.07 -38.15
C SER A 750 -70.42 -35.41 -37.56
N SER A 751 -69.52 -36.39 -37.53
CA SER A 751 -69.77 -37.71 -36.92
C SER A 751 -69.94 -37.66 -35.39
N ARG A 752 -69.52 -36.58 -34.73
CA ARG A 752 -69.64 -36.37 -33.27
C ARG A 752 -70.95 -35.72 -32.85
N THR A 753 -71.65 -35.02 -33.75
CA THR A 753 -72.83 -34.20 -33.41
C THR A 753 -73.90 -34.28 -34.50
N ARG A 754 -74.83 -35.26 -34.39
CA ARG A 754 -76.04 -35.40 -35.23
C ARG A 754 -77.11 -34.30 -34.99
N ARG A 755 -76.69 -33.07 -34.66
CA ARG A 755 -77.61 -31.94 -34.46
C ARG A 755 -77.73 -31.18 -35.78
N THR A 756 -78.93 -31.19 -36.33
CA THR A 756 -79.30 -30.48 -37.56
C THR A 756 -80.56 -29.66 -37.29
N ILE A 757 -80.63 -28.46 -37.86
CA ILE A 757 -81.78 -27.56 -37.84
C ILE A 757 -82.45 -27.61 -39.21
N TYR A 758 -83.77 -27.79 -39.24
CA TYR A 758 -84.57 -27.80 -40.47
C TYR A 758 -85.49 -26.58 -40.48
N LEU A 759 -85.40 -25.74 -41.52
CA LEU A 759 -86.28 -24.60 -41.73
C LEU A 759 -87.09 -24.83 -43.02
N VAL A 760 -88.42 -24.84 -42.92
CA VAL A 760 -89.33 -25.06 -44.05
C VAL A 760 -90.32 -23.92 -44.14
N GLY A 761 -90.36 -23.23 -45.28
CA GLY A 761 -91.29 -22.12 -45.54
C GLY A 761 -91.01 -21.38 -46.85
N ASP A 762 -92.01 -20.66 -47.35
CA ASP A 762 -91.87 -19.70 -48.46
C ASP A 762 -91.61 -18.27 -47.92
N LYS A 763 -91.06 -17.40 -48.79
CA LYS A 763 -90.60 -16.01 -48.60
C LYS A 763 -91.19 -15.27 -47.38
N ASP A 764 -90.52 -15.34 -46.23
CA ASP A 764 -90.82 -14.45 -45.11
C ASP A 764 -89.59 -14.01 -44.31
N GLN A 765 -89.69 -12.83 -43.68
CA GLN A 765 -88.59 -12.16 -42.98
C GLN A 765 -88.19 -12.91 -41.69
N VAL A 766 -89.15 -13.61 -41.07
CA VAL A 766 -88.96 -14.35 -39.81
C VAL A 766 -87.85 -15.39 -39.92
N VAL A 767 -87.81 -16.18 -41.00
CA VAL A 767 -86.77 -17.20 -41.22
C VAL A 767 -85.39 -16.57 -41.39
N THR A 768 -85.34 -15.37 -42.00
CA THR A 768 -84.11 -14.58 -42.16
C THR A 768 -83.62 -14.04 -40.81
N LEU A 769 -84.51 -13.57 -39.94
CA LEU A 769 -84.16 -13.16 -38.57
C LEU A 769 -83.65 -14.34 -37.73
N MET A 770 -84.29 -15.51 -37.84
CA MET A 770 -83.91 -16.72 -37.11
C MET A 770 -82.50 -17.22 -37.48
N ILE A 771 -82.11 -17.24 -38.76
CA ILE A 771 -80.77 -17.68 -39.14
C ILE A 771 -79.67 -16.72 -38.65
N ASN A 772 -79.93 -15.41 -38.62
CA ASN A 772 -79.02 -14.44 -38.03
C ASN A 772 -78.80 -14.70 -36.53
N TYR A 773 -79.89 -14.99 -35.80
CA TYR A 773 -79.79 -15.35 -34.38
C TYR A 773 -79.04 -16.68 -34.17
N ILE A 774 -79.36 -17.73 -34.93
CA ILE A 774 -78.69 -19.05 -34.85
C ILE A 774 -77.17 -18.91 -35.03
N LEU A 775 -76.73 -18.13 -36.03
CA LEU A 775 -75.31 -17.88 -36.32
C LEU A 775 -74.63 -16.89 -35.34
N GLY A 776 -75.37 -16.31 -34.38
CA GLY A 776 -74.82 -15.40 -33.37
C GLY A 776 -74.60 -13.97 -33.83
N VAL A 777 -75.26 -13.52 -34.91
CA VAL A 777 -75.22 -12.13 -35.37
C VAL A 777 -75.97 -11.24 -34.38
N GLN A 778 -75.26 -10.30 -33.76
CA GLN A 778 -75.83 -9.34 -32.81
C GLN A 778 -76.40 -8.13 -33.55
N TRP A 779 -77.31 -7.39 -32.89
CA TRP A 779 -78.01 -6.26 -33.52
C TRP A 779 -77.05 -5.18 -34.02
N GLU A 780 -75.98 -4.91 -33.27
CA GLU A 780 -74.92 -3.94 -33.56
C GLU A 780 -74.03 -4.31 -34.76
N ASN A 781 -74.01 -5.57 -35.20
CA ASN A 781 -73.18 -5.96 -36.34
C ASN A 781 -73.72 -5.29 -37.63
N GLY A 782 -72.85 -4.59 -38.38
CA GLY A 782 -73.19 -3.90 -39.63
C GLY A 782 -73.55 -4.81 -40.82
N PHE A 783 -73.86 -6.08 -40.59
CA PHE A 783 -74.21 -7.06 -41.60
C PHE A 783 -75.35 -7.97 -41.14
N ARG A 784 -76.07 -8.57 -42.10
CA ARG A 784 -77.08 -9.61 -41.88
C ARG A 784 -76.93 -10.71 -42.93
N PHE A 785 -77.21 -11.93 -42.53
CA PHE A 785 -77.31 -13.06 -43.43
C PHE A 785 -78.71 -13.20 -44.05
N LYS A 786 -78.76 -13.83 -45.22
CA LYS A 786 -79.96 -14.23 -45.95
C LYS A 786 -79.77 -15.65 -46.48
N LEU A 787 -80.88 -16.39 -46.61
CA LEU A 787 -80.90 -17.72 -47.23
C LEU A 787 -81.10 -17.63 -48.75
N PRO A 788 -80.36 -18.41 -49.56
CA PRO A 788 -80.49 -18.42 -51.02
C PRO A 788 -81.85 -18.98 -51.48
N GLN A 789 -82.37 -18.47 -52.60
CA GLN A 789 -83.64 -18.92 -53.18
C GLN A 789 -83.44 -19.36 -54.64
N VAL A 790 -83.84 -20.60 -54.94
CA VAL A 790 -83.66 -21.21 -56.28
C VAL A 790 -84.81 -20.86 -57.23
N ASN A 791 -86.07 -20.87 -56.76
CA ASN A 791 -87.24 -20.57 -57.59
C ASN A 791 -88.36 -19.90 -56.80
N LYS A 792 -89.17 -19.07 -57.46
CA LYS A 792 -90.23 -18.27 -56.81
C LYS A 792 -91.50 -19.05 -56.45
N GLU A 793 -91.69 -20.27 -56.96
CA GLU A 793 -92.86 -21.13 -56.72
C GLU A 793 -92.51 -22.45 -55.98
N SER A 794 -91.32 -22.52 -55.36
CA SER A 794 -90.81 -23.74 -54.76
C SER A 794 -90.74 -23.65 -53.25
N THR A 795 -91.23 -24.67 -52.55
CA THR A 795 -91.11 -24.79 -51.09
C THR A 795 -89.67 -25.14 -50.75
N MET A 796 -88.98 -24.26 -50.03
CA MET A 796 -87.58 -24.45 -49.66
C MET A 796 -87.47 -25.17 -48.31
N ILE A 797 -86.59 -26.16 -48.24
CA ILE A 797 -86.16 -26.84 -47.01
C ILE A 797 -84.68 -26.54 -46.81
N TYR A 798 -84.33 -25.81 -45.75
CA TYR A 798 -82.94 -25.51 -45.40
C TYR A 798 -82.48 -26.44 -44.26
N GLU A 799 -81.42 -27.19 -44.50
CA GLU A 799 -80.79 -28.14 -43.59
C GLU A 799 -79.48 -27.56 -43.06
N ILE A 800 -79.48 -27.06 -41.83
CA ILE A 800 -78.35 -26.38 -41.23
C ILE A 800 -77.72 -27.31 -40.20
N ASN A 801 -76.57 -27.88 -40.51
CA ASN A 801 -75.82 -28.74 -39.58
C ASN A 801 -75.16 -27.90 -38.49
N TYR A 802 -75.13 -28.43 -37.26
CA TYR A 802 -74.57 -27.72 -36.11
C TYR A 802 -73.07 -27.43 -36.29
N GLN A 803 -72.70 -26.18 -36.00
CA GLN A 803 -71.33 -25.70 -35.93
C GLN A 803 -71.07 -25.18 -34.51
N ASP A 804 -69.87 -25.40 -33.98
CA ASP A 804 -69.50 -24.88 -32.66
C ASP A 804 -69.54 -23.34 -32.69
N GLY A 805 -70.38 -22.75 -31.84
CA GLY A 805 -70.66 -21.31 -31.83
C GLY A 805 -72.10 -20.91 -32.17
N PHE A 806 -72.99 -21.84 -32.58
CA PHE A 806 -74.43 -21.55 -32.68
C PHE A 806 -75.02 -21.13 -31.33
N GLN A 807 -75.91 -20.13 -31.35
CA GLN A 807 -76.71 -19.71 -30.17
C GLN A 807 -77.67 -20.81 -29.68
N ILE A 808 -78.11 -21.71 -30.58
CA ILE A 808 -79.06 -22.78 -30.28
C ILE A 808 -78.32 -24.13 -30.21
N PRO A 809 -78.17 -24.76 -29.04
CA PRO A 809 -77.37 -25.98 -28.87
C PRO A 809 -78.12 -27.28 -29.22
N PHE A 810 -79.37 -27.21 -29.69
CA PHE A 810 -80.25 -28.36 -29.93
C PHE A 810 -80.79 -28.40 -31.37
N SER A 811 -81.23 -29.59 -31.82
CA SER A 811 -81.93 -29.74 -33.09
C SER A 811 -83.31 -29.09 -33.04
N LEU A 812 -83.67 -28.39 -34.13
CA LEU A 812 -84.89 -27.61 -34.22
C LEU A 812 -85.47 -27.75 -35.62
N THR A 813 -86.74 -28.17 -35.72
CA THR A 813 -87.49 -28.23 -36.98
C THR A 813 -88.59 -27.19 -36.94
N ILE A 814 -88.59 -26.25 -37.88
CA ILE A 814 -89.60 -25.20 -38.02
C ILE A 814 -90.30 -25.38 -39.37
N ILE A 815 -91.62 -25.48 -39.34
CA ILE A 815 -92.48 -25.51 -40.52
C ILE A 815 -93.41 -24.29 -40.43
N TYR A 816 -93.42 -23.46 -41.48
CA TYR A 816 -94.25 -22.27 -41.55
C TYR A 816 -95.18 -22.32 -42.76
N ASP A 817 -96.49 -22.18 -42.51
CA ASP A 817 -97.56 -22.16 -43.52
C ASP A 817 -98.50 -20.96 -43.26
N ARG A 818 -99.15 -20.46 -44.31
CA ARG A 818 -99.73 -19.10 -44.34
C ARG A 818 -101.21 -19.10 -44.74
N HIS A 819 -102.09 -19.12 -43.74
CA HIS A 819 -103.52 -18.86 -43.95
C HIS A 819 -103.83 -17.37 -44.19
N GLU A 820 -104.88 -17.10 -44.96
CA GLU A 820 -105.23 -15.75 -45.47
C GLU A 820 -106.06 -14.87 -44.50
N LYS A 821 -106.00 -13.55 -44.77
CA LYS A 821 -107.00 -12.50 -44.47
C LYS A 821 -107.27 -12.13 -43.00
N GLY A 822 -106.46 -11.21 -42.48
CA GLY A 822 -106.75 -9.78 -42.74
C GLY A 822 -107.54 -8.99 -41.68
N SER A 823 -106.81 -8.35 -40.77
CA SER A 823 -107.13 -7.04 -40.20
C SER A 823 -105.82 -6.30 -39.83
N ILE A 824 -105.89 -5.01 -39.49
CA ILE A 824 -104.71 -4.12 -39.42
C ILE A 824 -103.91 -4.29 -38.12
N LEU A 825 -102.59 -4.11 -38.22
CA LEU A 825 -101.63 -4.27 -37.12
C LEU A 825 -101.86 -3.27 -35.98
N ASP A 826 -101.62 -3.75 -34.75
CA ASP A 826 -100.97 -2.98 -33.69
C ASP A 826 -99.62 -3.67 -33.41
N LEU A 827 -98.52 -2.91 -33.36
CA LEU A 827 -97.16 -3.45 -33.47
C LEU A 827 -96.53 -3.87 -32.13
N ASP A 828 -97.08 -3.41 -31.00
CA ASP A 828 -96.48 -3.65 -29.67
C ASP A 828 -96.91 -4.97 -28.98
N GLN A 829 -97.78 -5.78 -29.61
CA GLN A 829 -98.30 -7.02 -29.00
C GLN A 829 -97.62 -8.33 -29.43
N ILE A 830 -96.56 -8.31 -30.25
CA ILE A 830 -95.79 -9.54 -30.57
C ILE A 830 -94.81 -9.90 -29.44
N LYS A 831 -95.35 -10.16 -28.24
CA LYS A 831 -94.65 -10.90 -27.18
C LYS A 831 -94.88 -12.40 -27.38
N PHE A 832 -93.80 -13.08 -27.77
CA PHE A 832 -93.68 -14.52 -28.04
C PHE A 832 -94.74 -15.41 -27.36
N ASN A 833 -95.76 -15.79 -28.13
CA ASN A 833 -96.74 -16.81 -27.75
C ASN A 833 -97.02 -17.75 -28.94
N ALA A 834 -95.95 -18.37 -29.44
CA ALA A 834 -96.00 -19.39 -30.47
C ALA A 834 -95.86 -20.79 -29.84
N LEU A 835 -96.97 -21.51 -29.68
CA LEU A 835 -96.92 -22.94 -29.35
C LEU A 835 -96.37 -23.72 -30.54
N CYS A 836 -95.07 -23.99 -30.55
CA CYS A 836 -94.47 -24.96 -31.46
C CYS A 836 -94.57 -26.36 -30.83
N PHE A 837 -95.59 -27.12 -31.22
CA PHE A 837 -95.62 -28.56 -30.94
C PHE A 837 -94.52 -29.25 -31.74
N VAL A 838 -93.50 -29.76 -31.06
CA VAL A 838 -92.49 -30.63 -31.66
C VAL A 838 -93.01 -32.06 -31.65
N TRP A 839 -93.25 -32.64 -32.83
CA TRP A 839 -93.36 -34.09 -32.99
C TRP A 839 -91.96 -34.65 -33.26
N ASP A 840 -91.44 -35.44 -32.31
CA ASP A 840 -90.29 -36.29 -32.54
C ASP A 840 -90.77 -37.63 -33.14
N ALA A 841 -90.17 -38.05 -34.24
CA ALA A 841 -90.68 -39.12 -35.10
C ALA A 841 -89.92 -40.43 -34.88
N ALA A 842 -89.98 -40.98 -33.66
CA ALA A 842 -89.36 -42.25 -33.31
C ALA A 842 -90.31 -43.17 -32.51
N ALA A 843 -90.32 -44.46 -32.89
CA ALA A 843 -90.95 -45.58 -32.18
C ALA A 843 -92.47 -45.53 -31.94
N PHE A 844 -93.26 -45.85 -32.98
CA PHE A 844 -94.56 -46.49 -32.78
C PHE A 844 -94.35 -48.01 -32.66
N ARG A 845 -94.28 -48.53 -31.42
CA ARG A 845 -94.81 -49.85 -31.03
C ARG A 845 -94.74 -50.09 -29.50
N ASP A 846 -95.87 -50.54 -28.99
CA ASP A 846 -96.10 -51.47 -27.86
C ASP A 846 -95.40 -51.11 -26.51
N VAL A 847 -96.10 -50.51 -25.53
CA VAL A 847 -97.03 -51.18 -24.57
C VAL A 847 -96.25 -52.19 -23.70
N ASP A 848 -95.93 -51.94 -22.42
CA ASP A 848 -96.83 -51.57 -21.32
C ASP A 848 -96.09 -50.87 -20.14
N SER A 849 -96.77 -50.62 -19.00
CA SER A 849 -96.23 -49.85 -17.85
C SER A 849 -95.78 -50.66 -16.63
N GLU A 850 -94.73 -50.21 -15.91
CA GLU A 850 -94.89 -49.86 -14.46
C GLU A 850 -93.81 -48.96 -13.81
N ASP A 851 -92.61 -48.76 -14.38
CA ASP A 851 -91.48 -48.05 -13.72
C ASP A 851 -91.64 -46.52 -13.48
N CYS A 852 -92.85 -45.98 -13.63
CA CYS A 852 -93.15 -44.54 -13.56
C CYS A 852 -93.15 -43.94 -12.12
N LYS A 853 -92.45 -44.57 -11.16
CA LYS A 853 -92.44 -44.19 -9.73
C LYS A 853 -91.11 -43.59 -9.24
N GLU A 854 -89.99 -43.79 -9.94
CA GLU A 854 -88.67 -43.26 -9.51
C GLU A 854 -88.45 -41.77 -9.90
N MET A 855 -89.02 -41.30 -11.02
CA MET A 855 -88.81 -39.93 -11.52
C MET A 855 -89.40 -38.79 -10.66
N LYS A 856 -90.20 -39.09 -9.63
CA LYS A 856 -90.74 -38.07 -8.70
C LYS A 856 -89.75 -37.56 -7.64
N ARG A 857 -88.45 -37.91 -7.74
CA ARG A 857 -87.45 -37.60 -6.70
C ARG A 857 -86.39 -36.55 -7.05
N LEU A 858 -86.35 -36.05 -8.29
CA LEU A 858 -85.38 -35.03 -8.74
C LEU A 858 -86.02 -33.69 -9.17
N GLU A 859 -87.30 -33.48 -8.85
CA GLU A 859 -88.04 -32.23 -9.15
C GLU A 859 -87.73 -31.05 -8.18
N LYS A 860 -86.56 -31.06 -7.52
CA LYS A 860 -86.13 -29.98 -6.61
C LYS A 860 -84.67 -29.59 -6.82
N LYS A 861 -84.47 -28.29 -7.08
CA LYS A 861 -83.23 -27.59 -7.44
C LYS A 861 -82.76 -27.87 -8.88
N TRP A 862 -83.24 -27.07 -9.84
CA TRP A 862 -82.42 -26.06 -10.52
C TRP A 862 -83.33 -25.18 -11.41
N LYS A 863 -83.48 -23.90 -11.04
CA LYS A 863 -83.98 -22.82 -11.89
C LYS A 863 -83.18 -21.57 -11.56
N MET A 864 -82.57 -20.97 -12.58
CA MET A 864 -81.89 -19.67 -12.51
C MET A 864 -82.46 -18.79 -13.62
N VAL A 865 -82.61 -17.49 -13.32
CA VAL A 865 -82.30 -16.33 -14.21
C VAL A 865 -83.03 -16.30 -15.59
N ASN A 866 -83.75 -15.25 -15.99
CA ASN A 866 -83.53 -13.82 -15.80
C ASN A 866 -84.85 -12.99 -15.90
N LEU A 867 -84.73 -11.67 -16.18
CA LEU A 867 -85.76 -10.61 -16.39
C LEU A 867 -86.02 -9.77 -15.12
N LEU A 868 -86.16 -8.43 -15.16
CA LEU A 868 -86.16 -7.47 -16.29
C LEU A 868 -85.65 -6.07 -15.85
N THR A 869 -85.54 -5.12 -16.79
CA THR A 869 -85.02 -3.75 -16.62
C THR A 869 -86.10 -2.69 -16.30
N HIS A 870 -85.62 -1.52 -15.86
CA HIS A 870 -86.25 -0.18 -15.82
C HIS A 870 -87.19 0.27 -14.67
N ALA A 871 -87.18 1.60 -14.51
CA ALA A 871 -88.05 2.52 -13.76
C ALA A 871 -87.68 2.88 -12.29
N ASP A 872 -87.64 4.19 -12.03
CA ASP A 872 -87.23 4.85 -10.77
C ASP A 872 -88.12 4.61 -9.55
N GLY A 873 -87.54 4.72 -8.35
CA GLY A 873 -88.25 4.70 -7.06
C GLY A 873 -87.41 5.24 -5.90
N ARG A 874 -87.51 6.55 -5.63
CA ARG A 874 -86.61 7.29 -4.70
C ARG A 874 -86.83 7.02 -3.19
N GLN A 875 -85.74 7.28 -2.44
CA GLN A 875 -85.66 8.01 -1.15
C GLN A 875 -85.77 7.30 0.22
N LEU A 876 -85.33 8.07 1.23
CA LEU A 876 -85.34 7.89 2.70
C LEU A 876 -84.16 7.05 3.27
N PHE A 877 -83.36 7.52 4.25
CA PHE A 877 -83.35 8.81 4.97
C PHE A 877 -82.01 9.08 5.72
N LYS A 878 -81.55 10.36 5.77
CA LYS A 878 -80.98 11.17 6.91
C LYS A 878 -79.88 10.63 7.87
N HIS A 879 -79.04 11.44 8.53
CA HIS A 879 -78.47 12.82 8.37
C HIS A 879 -77.35 13.03 9.44
N ILE A 880 -76.88 14.26 9.70
CA ILE A 880 -75.69 14.70 10.48
C ILE A 880 -74.43 14.60 9.62
N ASP A 881 -73.94 15.64 8.91
CA ASP A 881 -73.88 17.12 9.14
C ASP A 881 -72.85 17.48 10.26
N THR A 882 -72.02 18.53 10.20
CA THR A 882 -72.01 19.81 9.44
C THR A 882 -70.61 20.11 8.87
N GLU A 883 -70.45 20.54 7.60
CA GLU A 883 -70.27 21.94 7.08
C GLU A 883 -68.84 22.51 7.32
N ASP A 884 -68.20 23.24 6.40
CA ASP A 884 -68.63 24.33 5.49
C ASP A 884 -67.81 24.27 4.15
N ILE A 885 -68.18 24.72 2.92
CA ILE A 885 -69.46 25.16 2.28
C ILE A 885 -69.35 25.14 0.69
N PRO A 886 -69.71 26.12 -0.21
CA PRO A 886 -69.88 25.89 -1.68
C PRO A 886 -68.73 26.50 -2.56
N VAL A 887 -68.75 26.85 -3.88
CA VAL A 887 -69.76 27.47 -4.79
C VAL A 887 -69.59 27.17 -6.31
N HIS A 888 -70.70 26.72 -6.93
CA HIS A 888 -71.23 26.88 -8.33
C HIS A 888 -70.53 26.41 -9.65
N PHE A 889 -71.24 25.47 -10.31
CA PHE A 889 -71.86 25.49 -11.66
C PHE A 889 -71.07 25.62 -13.00
N LYS A 890 -71.39 24.66 -13.90
CA LYS A 890 -71.55 24.74 -15.38
C LYS A 890 -70.48 25.46 -16.24
N PHE A 891 -69.90 24.70 -17.19
CA PHE A 891 -70.38 24.71 -18.59
C PHE A 891 -69.99 23.42 -19.34
N ASN A 892 -70.50 23.27 -20.56
CA ASN A 892 -70.12 22.22 -21.53
C ASN A 892 -70.24 22.80 -22.95
N LEU A 893 -69.14 22.99 -23.68
CA LEU A 893 -69.10 22.88 -25.14
C LEU A 893 -67.66 22.85 -25.71
N SER A 894 -67.57 22.24 -26.90
CA SER A 894 -66.57 22.24 -27.98
C SER A 894 -65.50 23.36 -28.11
N ALA A 895 -64.45 23.00 -28.86
CA ALA A 895 -63.34 23.84 -29.38
C ALA A 895 -62.32 24.28 -28.31
N PHE A 896 -61.15 23.64 -28.26
CA PHE A 896 -60.05 24.15 -29.09
C PHE A 896 -59.22 23.09 -29.86
N THR A 897 -59.82 21.96 -30.26
CA THR A 897 -59.33 21.20 -31.42
C THR A 897 -59.62 21.95 -32.73
N ASP A 898 -59.00 23.13 -32.90
CA ASP A 898 -58.94 23.81 -34.22
C ASP A 898 -57.83 24.88 -34.37
N GLN A 899 -56.81 24.89 -33.49
CA GLN A 899 -55.50 25.51 -33.79
C GLN A 899 -54.36 24.47 -33.81
N ALA A 900 -54.69 23.26 -34.23
CA ALA A 900 -53.73 22.21 -34.65
C ALA A 900 -54.03 21.69 -36.07
N ARG A 901 -54.84 22.44 -36.87
CA ARG A 901 -55.22 22.11 -38.26
C ARG A 901 -55.36 23.32 -39.19
N ARG A 902 -54.41 24.25 -39.13
CA ARG A 902 -53.99 25.15 -40.24
C ARG A 902 -52.67 25.82 -39.86
N SER A 903 -51.84 26.11 -40.88
CA SER A 903 -50.40 26.44 -40.82
C SER A 903 -49.55 25.40 -40.07
N HIS A 904 -48.50 24.77 -40.60
CA HIS A 904 -47.74 24.97 -41.86
C HIS A 904 -47.22 26.40 -42.09
N ASP A 905 -45.91 26.57 -41.99
CA ASP A 905 -45.15 27.79 -42.31
C ASP A 905 -45.52 28.95 -41.34
N ASP A 906 -44.81 29.19 -40.23
CA ASP A 906 -43.48 29.81 -40.21
C ASP A 906 -42.83 29.80 -38.80
N GLY A 907 -41.50 29.90 -38.76
CA GLY A 907 -40.78 30.82 -37.85
C GLY A 907 -40.44 30.39 -36.41
N ASP A 908 -39.14 30.28 -36.12
CA ASP A 908 -38.60 30.31 -34.76
C ASP A 908 -39.00 31.57 -33.98
N GLY A 909 -39.27 31.43 -32.67
CA GLY A 909 -39.37 32.59 -31.79
C GLY A 909 -40.28 32.51 -30.56
N ALA A 910 -41.04 31.42 -30.37
CA ALA A 910 -41.87 31.25 -29.17
C ALA A 910 -41.08 30.64 -28.00
N MET A 911 -40.50 29.45 -28.21
CA MET A 911 -39.79 28.66 -27.18
C MET A 911 -38.63 29.43 -26.52
N MET A 912 -37.87 30.20 -27.31
CA MET A 912 -36.79 31.07 -26.82
C MET A 912 -37.24 32.12 -25.78
N ARG A 913 -38.48 32.62 -25.84
CA ARG A 913 -38.95 33.64 -24.87
C ARG A 913 -39.27 33.01 -23.51
N SER A 914 -39.98 31.88 -23.48
CA SER A 914 -40.19 31.13 -22.23
C SER A 914 -38.87 30.62 -21.63
N LEU A 915 -37.90 30.24 -22.45
CA LEU A 915 -36.57 29.83 -21.98
C LEU A 915 -35.77 31.01 -21.40
N HIS A 916 -35.87 32.20 -22.02
CA HIS A 916 -35.21 33.42 -21.55
C HIS A 916 -35.82 33.94 -20.23
N ASP A 917 -37.14 33.79 -20.03
CA ASP A 917 -37.79 34.11 -18.76
C ASP A 917 -37.41 33.13 -17.65
N LEU A 918 -37.33 31.82 -17.94
CA LEU A 918 -36.84 30.84 -16.98
C LEU A 918 -35.37 31.12 -16.58
N MET A 919 -34.52 31.50 -17.54
CA MET A 919 -33.13 31.91 -17.27
C MET A 919 -33.02 33.26 -16.53
N ARG A 920 -34.09 34.05 -16.46
CA ARG A 920 -34.16 35.28 -15.65
C ARG A 920 -34.44 34.95 -14.19
N GLU A 921 -35.42 34.10 -13.90
CA GLU A 921 -35.69 33.61 -12.52
C GLU A 921 -34.48 32.85 -11.93
N ILE A 922 -33.82 32.02 -12.74
CA ILE A 922 -32.60 31.29 -12.34
C ILE A 922 -31.42 32.24 -12.03
N ARG A 923 -31.36 33.42 -12.64
CA ARG A 923 -30.37 34.45 -12.31
C ARG A 923 -30.68 35.18 -10.99
N GLU A 924 -31.95 35.29 -10.60
CA GLU A 924 -32.36 35.98 -9.36
C GLU A 924 -32.21 35.08 -8.12
N MET A 925 -32.33 33.75 -8.24
CA MET A 925 -32.03 32.79 -7.17
C MET A 925 -30.53 32.74 -6.76
N ARG A 926 -29.65 33.41 -7.50
CA ARG A 926 -28.17 33.25 -7.42
C ARG A 926 -27.49 33.98 -6.24
N ARG A 927 -28.20 34.17 -5.11
CA ARG A 927 -27.71 34.90 -3.92
C ARG A 927 -27.73 34.13 -2.59
N THR A 928 -28.16 32.87 -2.57
CA THR A 928 -28.12 32.02 -1.36
C THR A 928 -27.43 30.70 -1.65
N THR A 929 -26.29 30.47 -1.02
CA THR A 929 -25.49 29.24 -1.11
C THR A 929 -26.11 28.11 -0.30
N LEU A 930 -26.62 27.05 -0.97
CA LEU A 930 -26.39 25.64 -0.61
C LEU A 930 -26.90 24.66 -1.69
N HIS A 931 -26.35 23.44 -1.68
CA HIS A 931 -26.81 22.21 -2.37
C HIS A 931 -26.94 22.19 -3.92
N TYR A 932 -25.80 22.00 -4.59
CA TYR A 932 -25.76 21.48 -5.98
C TYR A 932 -26.09 19.98 -6.10
N THR A 933 -25.93 19.21 -5.02
CA THR A 933 -26.12 17.75 -4.98
C THR A 933 -27.53 17.30 -5.35
N ASP A 934 -28.53 18.05 -4.88
CA ASP A 934 -29.94 17.66 -5.01
C ASP A 934 -30.44 17.92 -6.45
N MET A 935 -29.86 18.93 -7.12
CA MET A 935 -30.13 19.25 -8.51
C MET A 935 -29.71 18.10 -9.46
N MET A 936 -28.61 17.41 -9.17
CA MET A 936 -28.17 16.23 -9.94
C MET A 936 -29.15 15.05 -9.80
N TRP A 937 -29.67 14.80 -8.58
CA TRP A 937 -30.67 13.76 -8.35
C TRP A 937 -32.00 14.02 -9.08
N MET A 938 -32.40 15.29 -9.23
CA MET A 938 -33.58 15.66 -10.02
C MET A 938 -33.37 15.53 -11.54
N LEU A 939 -32.14 15.66 -12.04
CA LEU A 939 -31.83 15.58 -13.48
C LEU A 939 -31.60 14.15 -13.97
N HIS A 940 -31.07 13.25 -13.13
CA HIS A 940 -30.72 11.88 -13.49
C HIS A 940 -31.81 11.10 -14.28
N PRO A 941 -33.12 11.16 -13.93
CA PRO A 941 -34.16 10.44 -14.67
C PRO A 941 -34.47 11.02 -16.05
N LYS A 942 -34.21 12.32 -16.27
CA LYS A 942 -34.50 13.01 -17.54
C LYS A 942 -33.32 12.97 -18.51
N TRP A 943 -32.09 12.98 -18.00
CA TRP A 943 -30.88 12.99 -18.83
C TRP A 943 -30.76 11.72 -19.69
N MET A 944 -31.24 10.57 -19.20
CA MET A 944 -31.32 9.32 -19.97
C MET A 944 -32.36 9.34 -21.11
N MET A 945 -33.24 10.34 -21.16
CA MET A 945 -34.30 10.48 -22.18
C MET A 945 -34.09 11.67 -23.14
N MET A 946 -32.92 12.32 -23.09
CA MET A 946 -32.52 13.33 -24.08
C MET A 946 -31.83 12.68 -25.28
N ASP A 947 -31.93 13.28 -26.47
CA ASP A 947 -31.17 12.85 -27.66
C ASP A 947 -29.69 13.31 -27.56
N ASP A 948 -28.80 12.66 -28.31
CA ASP A 948 -27.35 12.89 -28.17
C ASP A 948 -26.90 14.32 -28.47
N LEU A 949 -27.61 15.05 -29.36
CA LEU A 949 -27.36 16.47 -29.61
C LEU A 949 -27.62 17.34 -28.37
N ASP A 950 -28.71 17.10 -27.63
CA ASP A 950 -29.03 17.80 -26.39
C ASP A 950 -28.07 17.41 -25.26
N ARG A 951 -27.66 16.14 -25.19
CA ARG A 951 -26.62 15.69 -24.23
C ARG A 951 -25.29 16.39 -24.50
N ILE A 952 -24.89 16.51 -25.77
CA ILE A 952 -23.70 17.26 -26.18
C ILE A 952 -23.83 18.74 -25.80
N TRP A 953 -25.00 19.36 -25.97
CA TRP A 953 -25.23 20.77 -25.65
C TRP A 953 -25.23 21.05 -24.12
N MET A 954 -25.89 20.21 -23.33
CA MET A 954 -25.81 20.22 -21.86
C MET A 954 -24.37 20.04 -21.37
N THR A 955 -23.62 19.12 -21.98
CA THR A 955 -22.21 18.90 -21.66
C THR A 955 -21.36 20.14 -21.97
N VAL A 956 -21.69 20.93 -23.00
CA VAL A 956 -21.00 22.21 -23.26
C VAL A 956 -21.26 23.20 -22.12
N MET A 957 -22.51 23.41 -21.71
CA MET A 957 -22.83 24.39 -20.66
C MET A 957 -22.28 24.03 -19.28
N MET A 958 -22.09 22.74 -18.98
CA MET A 958 -21.50 22.32 -17.70
C MET A 958 -19.97 22.41 -17.68
N MET A 959 -19.30 22.49 -18.84
CA MET A 959 -17.82 22.47 -18.95
C MET A 959 -17.11 23.79 -18.57
N ASP A 960 -17.83 24.91 -18.44
CA ASP A 960 -17.25 26.21 -18.09
C ASP A 960 -17.21 26.49 -16.56
N HIS A 961 -17.20 25.45 -15.69
CA HIS A 961 -17.01 25.60 -14.23
C HIS A 961 -16.19 24.45 -13.62
N PRO A 962 -15.08 24.71 -12.89
CA PRO A 962 -14.14 23.66 -12.46
C PRO A 962 -14.73 22.65 -11.48
N ASP A 963 -15.50 23.08 -10.47
CA ASP A 963 -16.07 22.16 -9.46
C ASP A 963 -16.99 21.08 -10.06
N MET A 964 -17.73 21.43 -11.12
CA MET A 964 -18.59 20.48 -11.83
C MET A 964 -17.74 19.47 -12.64
N MET A 965 -16.58 19.88 -13.16
CA MET A 965 -15.65 18.98 -13.84
C MET A 965 -15.04 17.95 -12.90
N ILE A 966 -14.66 18.34 -11.68
CA ILE A 966 -14.12 17.41 -10.66
C ILE A 966 -15.15 16.29 -10.38
N LEU A 967 -16.42 16.65 -10.18
CA LEU A 967 -17.51 15.67 -9.96
C LEU A 967 -17.78 14.79 -11.18
N MET A 968 -17.61 15.31 -12.41
CA MET A 968 -17.70 14.49 -13.63
C MET A 968 -16.52 13.52 -13.77
N MET A 969 -15.31 13.92 -13.36
CA MET A 969 -14.11 13.07 -13.40
C MET A 969 -14.14 11.94 -12.36
N GLU A 970 -14.83 12.11 -11.23
CA GLU A 970 -15.06 11.04 -10.26
C GLU A 970 -15.89 9.88 -10.83
N HIS A 971 -16.85 10.16 -11.72
CA HIS A 971 -17.78 9.16 -12.25
C HIS A 971 -17.23 8.34 -13.46
N PRO A 972 -17.08 7.00 -13.36
CA PRO A 972 -16.35 6.20 -14.34
C PRO A 972 -16.80 6.34 -15.81
N LYS A 973 -18.11 6.26 -16.09
CA LYS A 973 -18.62 6.37 -17.48
C LYS A 973 -18.46 7.77 -18.09
N MET A 974 -18.35 8.80 -17.25
CA MET A 974 -18.17 10.19 -17.71
C MET A 974 -16.69 10.45 -18.02
N TRP A 975 -15.79 9.90 -17.21
CA TRP A 975 -14.36 9.80 -17.51
C TRP A 975 -14.08 9.05 -18.81
N GLU A 976 -14.68 7.87 -19.04
CA GLU A 976 -14.57 7.14 -20.31
C GLU A 976 -15.05 7.98 -21.52
N MET A 977 -16.14 8.72 -21.36
CA MET A 977 -16.70 9.56 -22.43
C MET A 977 -15.83 10.79 -22.73
N MET A 978 -15.18 11.38 -21.72
CA MET A 978 -14.14 12.42 -21.90
C MET A 978 -12.92 11.86 -22.65
N MET A 979 -12.42 10.69 -22.26
CA MET A 979 -11.24 10.04 -22.88
C MET A 979 -11.42 9.69 -24.36
N ARG A 980 -12.67 9.58 -24.84
CA ARG A 980 -13.01 9.36 -26.26
C ARG A 980 -12.95 10.62 -27.15
N ASN A 981 -12.60 11.79 -26.61
CA ASN A 981 -12.64 13.06 -27.37
C ASN A 981 -11.44 13.99 -27.10
N PRO A 982 -10.20 13.58 -27.46
CA PRO A 982 -8.96 14.23 -27.03
C PRO A 982 -8.82 15.71 -27.46
N ASP A 983 -9.23 16.09 -28.67
CA ASP A 983 -9.18 17.49 -29.14
C ASP A 983 -10.07 18.45 -28.33
N ARG A 984 -11.04 17.92 -27.58
CA ARG A 984 -11.87 18.71 -26.66
C ARG A 984 -11.16 18.86 -25.31
N MET A 985 -10.52 17.79 -24.83
CA MET A 985 -9.72 17.79 -23.61
C MET A 985 -8.48 18.70 -23.75
N ARG A 986 -7.82 18.70 -24.92
CA ARG A 986 -6.72 19.62 -25.27
C ARG A 986 -7.11 21.09 -25.10
N ARG A 987 -8.27 21.47 -25.66
CA ARG A 987 -8.82 22.84 -25.54
C ARG A 987 -9.32 23.20 -24.15
N MET A 988 -9.65 22.21 -23.32
CA MET A 988 -10.02 22.39 -21.91
C MET A 988 -8.78 22.70 -21.05
N VAL A 989 -7.72 21.90 -21.18
CA VAL A 989 -6.47 22.09 -20.43
C VAL A 989 -5.78 23.42 -20.80
N ILE A 990 -5.85 23.83 -22.07
CA ILE A 990 -5.36 25.16 -22.52
C ILE A 990 -6.16 26.33 -21.91
N ARG A 991 -7.44 26.11 -21.53
CA ARG A 991 -8.32 27.17 -20.99
C ARG A 991 -8.23 27.33 -19.47
N HIS A 992 -7.96 26.25 -18.74
CA HIS A 992 -7.86 26.24 -17.28
C HIS A 992 -6.61 25.48 -16.80
N PRO A 993 -5.41 26.10 -16.80
CA PRO A 993 -4.16 25.43 -16.44
C PRO A 993 -4.14 24.90 -14.99
N GLU A 994 -4.82 25.61 -14.10
CA GLU A 994 -4.95 25.31 -12.66
C GLU A 994 -5.58 23.93 -12.37
N MET A 995 -6.38 23.38 -13.29
CA MET A 995 -6.97 22.04 -13.18
C MET A 995 -5.89 20.93 -13.15
N MET A 996 -4.73 21.13 -13.79
CA MET A 996 -3.73 20.06 -13.91
C MET A 996 -3.11 19.69 -12.54
N ALA A 997 -2.82 20.67 -11.69
CA ALA A 997 -2.34 20.44 -10.33
C ALA A 997 -3.39 19.71 -9.47
N LEU A 998 -4.66 20.11 -9.58
CA LEU A 998 -5.80 19.47 -8.91
C LEU A 998 -6.03 18.03 -9.38
N MET A 999 -5.76 17.71 -10.64
CA MET A 999 -5.81 16.34 -11.17
C MET A 999 -4.60 15.50 -10.73
N GLU A 1000 -3.41 16.10 -10.60
CA GLU A 1000 -2.19 15.42 -10.10
C GLU A 1000 -2.33 15.06 -8.61
N GLU A 1001 -2.86 16.00 -7.80
CA GLU A 1001 -3.10 15.79 -6.36
C GLU A 1001 -4.22 14.75 -6.11
N ARG A 1002 -5.33 14.82 -6.85
CA ARG A 1002 -6.57 14.09 -6.50
C ARG A 1002 -6.81 12.81 -7.32
N PHE A 1003 -6.26 12.70 -8.53
CA PHE A 1003 -6.48 11.55 -9.43
C PHE A 1003 -5.24 11.11 -10.23
N PRO A 1004 -4.07 10.88 -9.58
CA PRO A 1004 -2.80 10.64 -10.26
C PRO A 1004 -2.84 9.48 -11.27
N ASP A 1005 -3.51 8.37 -10.98
CA ASP A 1005 -3.60 7.22 -11.91
C ASP A 1005 -4.41 7.53 -13.18
N LYS A 1006 -5.45 8.36 -13.08
CA LYS A 1006 -6.22 8.85 -14.24
C LYS A 1006 -5.38 9.79 -15.08
N MET A 1007 -4.58 10.65 -14.46
CA MET A 1007 -3.64 11.53 -15.13
C MET A 1007 -2.52 10.72 -15.83
N ARG A 1008 -2.04 9.64 -15.22
CA ARG A 1008 -1.07 8.71 -15.80
C ARG A 1008 -1.66 7.98 -17.01
N MET A 1009 -2.88 7.46 -16.90
CA MET A 1009 -3.64 6.89 -18.02
C MET A 1009 -3.87 7.90 -19.15
N MET A 1010 -4.14 9.16 -18.84
CA MET A 1010 -4.29 10.23 -19.83
C MET A 1010 -2.99 10.51 -20.59
N MET A 1011 -1.86 10.59 -19.88
CA MET A 1011 -0.53 10.79 -20.50
C MET A 1011 -0.08 9.59 -21.35
N ILE A 1012 -0.40 8.37 -20.95
CA ILE A 1012 -0.05 7.14 -21.70
C ILE A 1012 -0.87 7.04 -23.00
N ASN A 1013 -2.17 7.35 -22.96
CA ASN A 1013 -3.06 7.17 -24.12
C ASN A 1013 -3.03 8.33 -25.14
N HIS A 1014 -2.61 9.54 -24.74
CA HIS A 1014 -2.65 10.75 -25.58
C HIS A 1014 -1.36 11.59 -25.46
N PRO A 1015 -0.19 11.08 -25.90
CA PRO A 1015 1.10 11.77 -25.74
C PRO A 1015 1.17 13.15 -26.42
N ASP A 1016 0.43 13.35 -27.51
CA ASP A 1016 0.37 14.58 -28.32
C ASP A 1016 -0.02 15.84 -27.52
N LEU A 1017 -0.70 15.67 -26.37
CA LEU A 1017 -1.01 16.73 -25.43
C LEU A 1017 0.26 17.41 -24.89
N MET A 1018 1.33 16.63 -24.67
CA MET A 1018 2.63 17.11 -24.18
C MET A 1018 3.36 17.98 -25.20
N GLU A 1019 3.09 17.85 -26.51
CA GLU A 1019 3.70 18.72 -27.51
C GLU A 1019 3.07 20.11 -27.56
N SER A 1020 1.73 20.23 -27.41
CA SER A 1020 1.11 21.56 -27.32
C SER A 1020 1.43 22.33 -26.04
N MET A 1021 1.98 21.66 -25.01
CA MET A 1021 2.51 22.34 -23.83
C MET A 1021 3.92 22.89 -24.06
N LYS A 1022 4.74 22.24 -24.90
CA LYS A 1022 6.07 22.74 -25.28
C LYS A 1022 5.98 23.97 -26.18
N SER A 1023 4.92 24.10 -26.99
CA SER A 1023 4.70 25.21 -27.93
C SER A 1023 4.12 26.49 -27.29
N HIS A 1024 4.28 26.69 -25.98
CA HIS A 1024 3.83 27.91 -25.28
C HIS A 1024 4.86 28.49 -24.30
N ASP A 1025 6.09 27.97 -24.30
CA ASP A 1025 7.23 28.47 -23.50
C ASP A 1025 8.27 29.19 -24.39
N GLY A 1026 7.82 29.86 -25.47
CA GLY A 1026 8.72 30.58 -26.39
C GLY A 1026 8.04 31.34 -27.54
N GLY A 1027 8.36 32.64 -27.64
CA GLY A 1027 8.15 33.48 -28.83
C GLY A 1027 6.87 34.33 -28.83
N ALA A 1028 6.98 35.55 -28.31
CA ALA A 1028 5.98 36.62 -28.48
C ALA A 1028 6.61 38.01 -28.39
N ASP A 1029 7.66 38.26 -29.18
CA ASP A 1029 8.21 39.60 -29.42
C ASP A 1029 7.79 40.09 -30.83
N ASP A 1030 7.42 41.37 -30.90
CA ASP A 1030 7.31 42.27 -32.06
C ASP A 1030 6.67 41.80 -33.39
N ASP A 1031 5.54 42.41 -33.75
CA ASP A 1031 5.55 43.37 -34.87
C ASP A 1031 4.42 44.43 -34.76
N CYS A 1032 4.71 45.62 -35.31
CA CYS A 1032 4.05 46.94 -35.19
C CYS A 1032 2.50 47.05 -35.21
N ASP A 1033 1.91 48.02 -34.45
CA ASP A 1033 1.71 49.41 -34.94
C ASP A 1033 1.06 50.40 -33.93
N GLY A 1034 1.66 51.59 -33.78
CA GLY A 1034 1.10 52.86 -33.24
C GLY A 1034 0.70 52.97 -31.76
N ALA A 1035 0.66 54.16 -31.12
CA ALA A 1035 1.26 55.47 -31.38
C ALA A 1035 1.06 56.41 -30.15
N ASP A 1036 1.84 57.50 -30.10
CA ASP A 1036 1.62 58.78 -29.37
C ASP A 1036 1.80 58.90 -27.82
N ASP A 1037 2.77 59.77 -27.49
CA ASP A 1037 2.87 60.81 -26.44
C ASP A 1037 3.10 60.57 -24.91
N ASP A 1038 4.19 61.22 -24.47
CA ASP A 1038 4.44 61.98 -23.22
C ASP A 1038 4.41 61.36 -21.81
N GLY A 1039 5.40 61.75 -20.97
CA GLY A 1039 5.36 61.52 -19.52
C GLY A 1039 6.68 61.60 -18.74
N ASP A 1040 7.32 62.77 -18.70
CA ASP A 1040 8.49 63.09 -17.86
C ASP A 1040 8.29 62.84 -16.34
N GLY A 1041 9.39 62.74 -15.58
CA GLY A 1041 9.42 62.88 -14.13
C GLY A 1041 10.01 61.70 -13.34
N GLY A 1042 10.81 62.00 -12.32
CA GLY A 1042 11.34 60.99 -11.41
C GLY A 1042 11.61 61.53 -10.00
N GLY A 1043 11.93 60.63 -9.07
CA GLY A 1043 12.56 60.96 -7.79
C GLY A 1043 11.73 60.71 -6.52
N GLY A 1044 12.13 59.68 -5.76
CA GLY A 1044 12.39 59.81 -4.32
C GLY A 1044 11.22 59.72 -3.31
N GLY A 1045 11.28 58.68 -2.47
CA GLY A 1045 11.25 58.88 -1.01
C GLY A 1045 10.01 58.45 -0.20
N GLY A 1046 10.11 57.28 0.43
CA GLY A 1046 9.86 57.10 1.87
C GLY A 1046 8.43 56.90 2.40
N ASN A 1047 8.25 55.77 3.11
CA ASN A 1047 7.24 55.48 4.15
C ASN A 1047 5.74 55.53 3.75
N ASP A 1048 4.82 54.78 4.37
CA ASP A 1048 4.89 53.89 5.55
C ASP A 1048 4.57 52.41 5.18
N GLY A 1049 4.42 51.51 6.16
CA GLY A 1049 4.20 50.06 5.92
C GLY A 1049 3.00 49.46 6.67
N ASP A 1050 2.75 48.18 6.40
CA ASP A 1050 1.86 47.28 7.15
C ASP A 1050 2.35 45.82 7.00
N ASP A 1051 2.13 44.97 8.01
CA ASP A 1051 2.64 43.59 8.07
C ASP A 1051 1.69 42.55 7.45
N HIS A 1052 2.16 41.75 6.47
CA HIS A 1052 2.07 40.27 6.47
C HIS A 1052 2.77 39.60 5.25
N PRO A 1053 2.97 38.26 5.20
CA PRO A 1053 4.26 37.69 4.80
C PRO A 1053 4.43 37.32 3.32
N GLN A 1054 5.68 37.41 2.87
CA GLN A 1054 6.18 36.69 1.69
C GLN A 1054 6.41 35.21 2.04
N SER A 1055 5.46 34.32 1.74
CA SER A 1055 5.63 32.86 1.93
C SER A 1055 5.28 31.98 0.72
N GLU A 1056 4.41 32.43 -0.20
CA GLU A 1056 3.94 31.57 -1.29
C GLU A 1056 4.92 31.47 -2.49
N LYS A 1057 5.73 32.51 -2.74
CA LYS A 1057 6.53 32.58 -3.97
C LYS A 1057 7.78 31.68 -3.99
N MET A 1058 8.22 31.17 -2.84
CA MET A 1058 9.30 30.14 -2.78
C MET A 1058 8.78 28.70 -2.91
N PHE A 1059 7.47 28.47 -2.85
CA PHE A 1059 6.90 27.13 -2.96
C PHE A 1059 6.91 26.62 -4.41
N TRP A 1060 6.52 27.49 -5.35
CA TRP A 1060 6.36 27.16 -6.78
C TRP A 1060 7.69 26.80 -7.49
N ASP A 1061 8.78 27.53 -7.23
CA ASP A 1061 10.10 27.23 -7.85
C ASP A 1061 10.67 25.88 -7.38
N ALA A 1062 10.34 25.45 -6.16
CA ALA A 1062 10.85 24.20 -5.59
C ALA A 1062 10.26 22.95 -6.26
N ASP A 1063 8.95 22.94 -6.53
CA ASP A 1063 8.26 21.79 -7.13
C ASP A 1063 8.41 21.71 -8.65
N MET A 1064 8.47 22.84 -9.34
CA MET A 1064 8.83 22.88 -10.78
C MET A 1064 10.22 22.28 -11.02
N GLY A 1065 11.14 22.42 -10.05
CA GLY A 1065 12.45 21.76 -10.03
C GLY A 1065 12.41 20.24 -9.80
N LYS A 1066 11.41 19.72 -9.06
CA LYS A 1066 11.18 18.26 -8.90
C LYS A 1066 10.58 17.68 -10.18
N MET A 1067 9.57 18.33 -10.75
CA MET A 1067 8.90 17.89 -11.98
C MET A 1067 9.88 17.77 -13.16
N LYS A 1068 10.77 18.76 -13.34
CA LYS A 1068 11.85 18.72 -14.35
C LYS A 1068 12.92 17.64 -14.09
N ARG A 1069 13.05 17.10 -12.87
CA ARG A 1069 13.87 15.90 -12.59
C ARG A 1069 13.11 14.61 -12.91
N PHE A 1070 11.84 14.51 -12.54
CA PHE A 1070 11.02 13.31 -12.75
C PHE A 1070 10.93 12.92 -14.23
N PHE A 1071 10.56 13.86 -15.11
CA PHE A 1071 10.52 13.64 -16.56
C PHE A 1071 11.90 13.29 -17.16
N LYS A 1072 12.99 13.84 -16.60
CA LYS A 1072 14.37 13.56 -17.03
C LYS A 1072 14.90 12.19 -16.57
N THR A 1073 14.21 11.53 -15.63
CA THR A 1073 14.43 10.13 -15.25
C THR A 1073 13.62 9.18 -16.13
N LEU A 1074 12.36 9.50 -16.41
CA LEU A 1074 11.51 8.73 -17.36
C LEU A 1074 12.16 8.65 -18.75
N LEU A 1075 12.58 9.79 -19.32
CA LEU A 1075 13.27 9.86 -20.62
C LEU A 1075 14.66 9.18 -20.66
N LYS A 1076 15.13 8.61 -19.55
CA LYS A 1076 16.33 7.75 -19.50
C LYS A 1076 16.02 6.26 -19.46
N MET A 1077 14.79 5.87 -19.14
CA MET A 1077 14.40 4.45 -19.05
C MET A 1077 14.05 3.86 -20.42
N GLU A 1078 13.65 4.68 -21.40
CA GLU A 1078 13.33 4.22 -22.76
C GLU A 1078 14.56 3.93 -23.64
N SER A 1079 15.79 4.24 -23.18
CA SER A 1079 17.01 4.15 -24.00
C SER A 1079 17.80 2.83 -23.87
N SER A 1080 17.22 1.76 -23.32
CA SER A 1080 17.94 0.49 -23.12
C SER A 1080 17.08 -0.79 -23.20
N CYS A 1081 16.44 -1.02 -24.35
CA CYS A 1081 15.98 -2.36 -24.78
C CYS A 1081 16.31 -2.56 -26.27
N SER A 1082 16.72 -3.77 -26.65
CA SER A 1082 17.07 -4.16 -28.03
C SER A 1082 15.84 -4.59 -28.83
N LEU A 1083 15.88 -4.38 -30.15
CA LEU A 1083 14.69 -4.40 -31.03
C LEU A 1083 14.26 -5.80 -31.51
N GLU A 1084 14.71 -6.89 -30.86
CA GLU A 1084 14.63 -8.25 -31.42
C GLU A 1084 13.51 -9.14 -30.84
N ASP A 1085 12.96 -8.86 -29.65
CA ASP A 1085 11.90 -9.69 -29.05
C ASP A 1085 10.46 -9.40 -29.57
N MET A 1086 10.28 -8.39 -30.43
CA MET A 1086 8.96 -7.88 -30.83
C MET A 1086 8.30 -8.65 -31.99
N PHE A 1087 8.50 -9.98 -32.10
CA PHE A 1087 8.07 -10.73 -33.29
C PHE A 1087 7.41 -12.12 -33.08
N VAL A 1088 6.86 -12.43 -31.89
CA VAL A 1088 6.05 -13.65 -31.68
C VAL A 1088 4.78 -13.39 -30.84
N LEU A 1089 3.74 -12.79 -31.44
CA LEU A 1089 2.31 -13.17 -31.28
C LEU A 1089 1.43 -12.25 -32.16
N ASN A 1090 0.98 -12.71 -33.34
CA ASN A 1090 -0.03 -11.99 -34.13
C ASN A 1090 -0.74 -12.93 -35.13
N ALA A 1091 -1.67 -13.76 -34.63
CA ALA A 1091 -2.32 -14.82 -35.41
C ALA A 1091 -3.85 -14.95 -35.22
N ASP A 1092 -4.41 -14.47 -34.10
CA ASP A 1092 -5.81 -14.70 -33.72
C ASP A 1092 -6.74 -13.48 -33.94
N ILE A 1093 -6.39 -12.58 -34.86
CA ILE A 1093 -7.22 -11.43 -35.30
C ILE A 1093 -7.67 -11.59 -36.77
N LEU A 1094 -7.46 -12.79 -37.36
CA LEU A 1094 -7.94 -13.17 -38.71
C LEU A 1094 -8.71 -14.51 -38.69
N ARG A 1095 -9.51 -14.70 -37.65
CA ARG A 1095 -10.61 -15.68 -37.53
C ARG A 1095 -11.77 -15.06 -36.77
#